data_AF-A0A932NFS7-F1
#
_entry.id   AF-A0A932NFS7-F1
#
_cell.length_a   1.000
_cell.length_b   1.000
_cell.length_c   1.000
_cell.angle_alpha   90.00
_cell.angle_beta   90.00
_cell.angle_gamma   90.00
#
_symmetry.space_group_name_H-M   'P 1'
#
loop_
_entity.id
_entity.type
_entity.pdbx_description
1 polymer ?
#
loop_
_entity_poly.entity_id
_entity_poly.type
_entity_poly.pdbx_seq_one_letter_code
_entity_poly.pdbx_strand_id
1 'polypeptide(L)'
;MRQALALLVALTVALAPLPVAALPVAAPAPADRALSRGSAASEGVRAAALALRDASQLDILRRLAALIELGVAADGRLEVVRGEERTPLPVEQEARVSRFLSTLDAAEPELGMALALRGYLSARMPAAQVENNMFLKRGEDGVLKLTETGRKALLDILLASDGQLLESATPPKGPTPLLHAEAGPQAPGGLAAAVGRSLDANGIAALDPEAAFDGSRHRLGAFDWSALGPNAVQAGGTMAVDQKRLEGWSYDAEAGTVRVMVAGRSAVAVDRLKSAGDGAGVYEEAGLDRSLFEGYGAKVVRAVDNLVTVDVPLAQAAAMGLALQDVGVESRPARLFKAAAGALASPVAGLLGTALLPFPSAGTIAALAVAPQLADARSLVGGEALERAGMRGKGTLVGVIDSGIDPDHPDFQDAAGNSRIASYLDFTSEGNDDVVGHGTHVAGTILGSGAASDGELRGSATEARLKMAKVFGVKGETDESVILAAMKWMAGGAGNGEKVDILNMSLGGPGVPNVDPLSSMANWLTAKAKMLVVAAAGNDGPWTGSVGSPGNARYALTVGGVTKEGKVAFFSSRGPVVDEQNRELYGKPDLLGVSGDVDLSRVNPALLVDGADPKAPAAGGLASLAGAASESCIYAPGVAAPRSSHDTDKLCSVSGNANYRYMSGTSMAAPQVAGMAADVVGYLKAQGYEVDPFEVKALLMETARELAAEGKDVQGAGLVNGEAIAQSVVDRVKRGLPVGNVAFSLSMRLTQRDRAALSRQSRYQLTPLGLLDNSTGHLVRDEGEIAAALGAIRSLPATTVVSTPAAGPTPT
;
A
#
# COMPACT_ATOMS: atom_id res chain seq x y z
N MET A 1 -8.69 -14.98 66.58
CA MET A 1 -9.56 -13.87 67.04
C MET A 1 -10.83 -13.96 66.22
N ARG A 2 -11.90 -14.57 66.75
CA ARG A 2 -13.05 -13.86 67.38
C ARG A 2 -13.58 -12.74 66.48
N GLN A 3 -14.57 -13.03 65.64
CA GLN A 3 -16.02 -12.86 65.88
C GLN A 3 -16.48 -11.39 66.00
N ALA A 4 -17.23 -10.94 64.99
CA ALA A 4 -18.46 -10.12 65.07
C ALA A 4 -19.10 -10.21 63.66
N LEU A 5 -20.22 -10.91 63.37
CA LEU A 5 -21.58 -10.80 63.89
C LEU A 5 -22.10 -9.36 63.75
N ALA A 6 -23.25 -8.98 63.18
CA ALA A 6 -24.30 -9.53 62.32
C ALA A 6 -25.35 -8.39 62.24
N LEU A 7 -26.02 -8.22 61.09
CA LEU A 7 -27.36 -7.60 60.91
C LEU A 7 -27.61 -7.69 59.38
N LEU A 8 -28.31 -8.67 58.79
CA LEU A 8 -29.77 -8.93 58.78
C LEU A 8 -30.58 -7.62 58.61
N VAL A 9 -31.33 -7.42 57.52
CA VAL A 9 -32.68 -7.99 57.32
C VAL A 9 -33.15 -7.93 55.83
N ALA A 10 -33.65 -9.09 55.33
CA ALA A 10 -34.80 -9.37 54.43
C ALA A 10 -34.84 -8.83 52.97
N LEU A 11 -35.38 -9.51 51.94
CA LEU A 11 -36.14 -10.76 51.79
C LEU A 11 -36.11 -11.17 50.28
N THR A 12 -35.83 -12.46 49.99
CA THR A 12 -36.42 -13.41 49.00
C THR A 12 -36.69 -12.99 47.53
N VAL A 13 -36.36 -13.78 46.50
CA VAL A 13 -36.94 -15.10 46.08
C VAL A 13 -35.92 -15.81 45.15
N ALA A 14 -35.25 -16.93 45.51
CA ALA A 14 -35.60 -18.37 45.34
C ALA A 14 -35.93 -18.81 43.89
N LEU A 15 -35.53 -19.95 43.31
CA LEU A 15 -34.56 -21.05 43.50
C LEU A 15 -34.69 -21.91 42.22
N ALA A 16 -33.63 -22.63 41.81
CA ALA A 16 -33.58 -23.49 40.62
C ALA A 16 -34.14 -24.93 40.87
N PRO A 17 -33.80 -25.99 40.10
CA PRO A 17 -34.58 -26.61 39.01
C PRO A 17 -34.93 -28.11 39.26
N LEU A 18 -35.74 -28.76 38.40
CA LEU A 18 -35.94 -30.23 38.39
C LEU A 18 -36.22 -30.82 36.97
N PRO A 19 -36.05 -32.16 36.77
CA PRO A 19 -35.61 -32.78 35.51
C PRO A 19 -36.68 -33.54 34.69
N VAL A 20 -36.18 -34.15 33.62
CA VAL A 20 -36.77 -34.87 32.46
C VAL A 20 -37.63 -36.11 32.77
N ALA A 21 -38.71 -36.31 31.99
CA ALA A 21 -39.25 -37.64 31.58
C ALA A 21 -40.06 -37.54 30.25
N ALA A 22 -39.97 -38.58 29.41
CA ALA A 22 -40.33 -38.69 27.99
C ALA A 22 -41.79 -39.13 27.69
N LEU A 23 -42.40 -38.82 26.52
CA LEU A 23 -42.56 -39.62 25.26
C LEU A 23 -43.80 -39.06 24.48
N PRO A 24 -44.15 -39.42 23.21
CA PRO A 24 -43.52 -40.31 22.21
C PRO A 24 -43.39 -39.72 20.77
N VAL A 25 -42.93 -40.61 19.87
CA VAL A 25 -42.40 -40.51 18.50
C VAL A 25 -43.46 -40.44 17.39
N ALA A 26 -43.14 -39.72 16.29
CA ALA A 26 -43.45 -40.10 14.91
C ALA A 26 -42.36 -39.58 13.93
N ALA A 27 -41.91 -40.42 12.99
CA ALA A 27 -40.81 -40.20 12.03
C ALA A 27 -41.35 -40.12 10.56
N PRO A 28 -40.53 -40.04 9.48
CA PRO A 28 -39.65 -38.95 9.03
C PRO A 28 -39.81 -38.52 7.53
N ALA A 29 -39.03 -37.49 7.11
CA ALA A 29 -38.49 -37.17 5.76
C ALA A 29 -39.23 -36.17 4.81
N PRO A 30 -38.54 -35.49 3.85
CA PRO A 30 -37.10 -35.23 3.69
C PRO A 30 -36.74 -33.71 3.68
N ALA A 31 -35.44 -33.43 3.74
CA ALA A 31 -34.84 -32.12 3.82
C ALA A 31 -34.85 -31.38 2.47
N ASP A 32 -35.35 -30.14 2.51
CA ASP A 32 -34.92 -29.06 1.62
C ASP A 32 -35.10 -27.73 2.34
N ARG A 33 -34.07 -26.87 2.28
CA ARG A 33 -33.94 -25.47 2.77
C ARG A 33 -33.04 -25.22 3.99
N ALA A 34 -31.86 -24.68 3.64
CA ALA A 34 -31.30 -23.41 4.12
C ALA A 34 -31.37 -23.12 5.64
N LEU A 35 -30.22 -23.22 6.31
CA LEU A 35 -29.98 -22.63 7.62
C LEU A 35 -29.51 -21.17 7.46
N SER A 36 -30.46 -20.25 7.34
CA SER A 36 -30.34 -18.86 7.79
C SER A 36 -30.78 -18.79 9.25
N ARG A 37 -29.92 -19.18 10.19
CA ARG A 37 -30.15 -18.94 11.63
C ARG A 37 -29.13 -17.94 12.15
N GLY A 38 -29.32 -16.70 11.69
CA GLY A 38 -28.57 -15.51 12.16
C GLY A 38 -29.36 -14.20 12.08
N SER A 39 -30.46 -14.12 11.30
CA SER A 39 -31.18 -12.84 11.07
C SER A 39 -32.42 -12.62 11.94
N ALA A 40 -33.17 -13.67 12.29
CA ALA A 40 -34.49 -13.46 12.91
C ALA A 40 -34.45 -12.97 14.38
N ALA A 41 -33.41 -13.35 15.13
CA ALA A 41 -33.26 -12.93 16.54
C ALA A 41 -32.70 -11.49 16.67
N SER A 42 -31.91 -11.04 15.69
CA SER A 42 -31.38 -9.67 15.64
C SER A 42 -32.39 -8.69 15.04
N GLU A 43 -33.24 -9.13 14.10
CA GLU A 43 -34.37 -8.33 13.59
C GLU A 43 -35.47 -8.13 14.64
N GLY A 44 -35.81 -9.16 15.43
CA GLY A 44 -36.86 -9.08 16.45
C GLY A 44 -36.52 -8.15 17.63
N VAL A 45 -35.25 -8.09 18.03
CA VAL A 45 -34.77 -7.18 19.10
C VAL A 45 -34.61 -5.74 18.58
N ARG A 46 -34.36 -5.57 17.27
CA ARG A 46 -34.12 -4.27 16.62
C ARG A 46 -35.42 -3.60 16.15
N ALA A 47 -36.43 -4.38 15.74
CA ALA A 47 -37.80 -3.90 15.50
C ALA A 47 -38.47 -3.40 16.79
N ALA A 48 -38.17 -4.03 17.94
CA ALA A 48 -38.66 -3.59 19.25
C ALA A 48 -38.01 -2.27 19.74
N ALA A 49 -36.78 -1.97 19.31
CA ALA A 49 -36.11 -0.71 19.63
C ALA A 49 -36.55 0.47 18.74
N LEU A 50 -37.03 0.22 17.51
CA LEU A 50 -37.60 1.25 16.63
C LEU A 50 -39.10 1.51 16.90
N ALA A 51 -39.84 0.55 17.47
CA ALA A 51 -41.27 0.68 17.75
C ALA A 51 -41.63 1.61 18.94
N LEU A 52 -40.67 2.34 19.51
CA LEU A 52 -40.86 3.20 20.69
C LEU A 52 -40.32 4.64 20.49
N ARG A 53 -40.38 5.19 19.27
CA ARG A 53 -40.31 6.66 19.10
C ARG A 53 -41.71 7.24 19.23
N ASP A 54 -41.92 8.19 20.15
CA ASP A 54 -43.19 8.91 20.20
C ASP A 54 -43.35 9.83 18.95
N ALA A 55 -44.57 10.32 18.72
CA ALA A 55 -44.88 11.16 17.57
C ALA A 55 -44.05 12.45 17.49
N SER A 56 -43.58 12.98 18.63
CA SER A 56 -42.75 14.19 18.68
C SER A 56 -41.32 13.92 18.22
N GLN A 57 -40.73 12.76 18.56
CA GLN A 57 -39.39 12.38 18.11
C GLN A 57 -39.35 12.05 16.61
N LEU A 58 -40.43 11.49 16.07
CA LEU A 58 -40.58 11.28 14.63
C LEU A 58 -40.73 12.58 13.86
N ASP A 59 -41.43 13.59 14.41
CA ASP A 59 -41.53 14.91 13.78
C ASP A 59 -40.19 15.65 13.76
N ILE A 60 -39.42 15.58 14.85
CA ILE A 60 -38.06 16.12 14.92
C ILE A 60 -37.17 15.43 13.88
N LEU A 61 -37.16 14.10 13.83
CA LEU A 61 -36.36 13.36 12.87
C LEU A 61 -36.72 13.72 11.41
N ARG A 62 -38.02 13.87 11.10
CA ARG A 62 -38.49 14.29 9.77
C ARG A 62 -37.96 15.66 9.38
N ARG A 63 -38.02 16.63 10.30
CA ARG A 63 -37.51 17.99 10.06
C ARG A 63 -36.01 17.99 9.81
N LEU A 64 -35.26 17.24 10.62
CA LEU A 64 -33.81 17.14 10.48
C LEU A 64 -33.40 16.43 9.18
N ALA A 65 -34.06 15.31 8.84
CA ALA A 65 -33.81 14.55 7.62
C ALA A 65 -34.06 15.40 6.36
N ALA A 66 -35.14 16.19 6.35
CA ALA A 66 -35.49 17.03 5.20
C ALA A 66 -34.44 18.10 4.86
N LEU A 67 -33.56 18.48 5.81
CA LEU A 67 -32.48 19.45 5.57
C LEU A 67 -31.37 18.90 4.67
N ILE A 68 -31.29 17.59 4.46
CA ILE A 68 -30.25 16.92 3.67
C ILE A 68 -30.85 15.91 2.68
N GLU A 69 -31.99 16.24 2.08
CA GLU A 69 -32.67 15.42 1.05
C GLU A 69 -33.07 14.00 1.50
N LEU A 70 -33.32 13.82 2.81
CA LEU A 70 -33.85 12.58 3.37
C LEU A 70 -35.33 12.71 3.75
N GLY A 71 -36.06 11.63 3.53
CA GLY A 71 -37.41 11.40 4.02
C GLY A 71 -37.40 10.42 5.19
N VAL A 72 -38.50 10.43 5.96
CA VAL A 72 -38.78 9.38 6.96
C VAL A 72 -40.11 8.73 6.58
N ALA A 73 -40.06 7.43 6.29
CA ALA A 73 -41.22 6.60 5.98
C ALA A 73 -42.19 6.47 7.16
N ALA A 74 -43.37 5.91 6.89
CA ALA A 74 -44.41 5.73 7.91
C ALA A 74 -43.99 4.75 9.02
N ASP A 75 -43.11 3.79 8.69
CA ASP A 75 -42.50 2.84 9.62
C ASP A 75 -41.27 3.40 10.35
N GLY A 76 -40.91 4.67 10.10
CA GLY A 76 -39.78 5.35 10.72
C GLY A 76 -38.46 5.18 9.99
N ARG A 77 -38.42 4.47 8.86
CA ARG A 77 -37.19 4.28 8.09
C ARG A 77 -36.75 5.53 7.33
N LEU A 78 -35.45 5.75 7.25
CA LEU A 78 -34.88 6.84 6.44
C LEU A 78 -34.85 6.45 4.96
N GLU A 79 -35.22 7.40 4.10
CA GLU A 79 -35.27 7.24 2.65
C GLU A 79 -34.52 8.39 1.97
N VAL A 80 -33.72 8.10 0.94
CA VAL A 80 -33.19 9.15 0.05
C VAL A 80 -34.32 9.63 -0.87
N VAL A 81 -34.50 10.94 -0.95
CA VAL A 81 -35.51 11.57 -1.80
C VAL A 81 -34.84 12.20 -3.01
N ARG A 82 -35.11 11.67 -4.21
CA ARG A 82 -34.62 12.23 -5.49
C ARG A 82 -35.81 12.51 -6.41
N GLY A 83 -36.25 13.76 -6.42
CA GLY A 83 -37.49 14.14 -7.11
C GLY A 83 -38.69 13.42 -6.48
N GLU A 84 -39.40 12.60 -7.26
CA GLU A 84 -40.52 11.77 -6.77
C GLU A 84 -40.08 10.39 -6.25
N GLU A 85 -38.85 9.97 -6.52
CA GLU A 85 -38.32 8.67 -6.12
C GLU A 85 -37.89 8.67 -4.65
N ARG A 86 -38.26 7.59 -3.94
CA ARG A 86 -37.93 7.36 -2.52
C ARG A 86 -37.29 6.00 -2.37
N THR A 87 -36.03 5.97 -1.93
CA THR A 87 -35.27 4.74 -1.79
C THR A 87 -34.87 4.55 -0.32
N PRO A 88 -35.35 3.49 0.36
CA PRO A 88 -34.98 3.22 1.74
C PRO A 88 -33.46 3.03 1.91
N LEU A 89 -32.90 3.60 2.96
CA LEU A 89 -31.49 3.40 3.28
C LEU A 89 -31.23 1.94 3.69
N PRO A 90 -30.10 1.34 3.25
CA PRO A 90 -29.54 0.15 3.85
C PRO A 90 -29.40 0.33 5.37
N VAL A 91 -29.60 -0.76 6.10
CA VAL A 91 -29.67 -0.76 7.57
C VAL A 91 -28.45 -0.10 8.23
N GLU A 92 -27.27 -0.24 7.64
CA GLU A 92 -26.03 0.34 8.14
C GLU A 92 -25.93 1.86 7.90
N GLN A 93 -26.39 2.33 6.73
CA GLN A 93 -26.48 3.75 6.42
C GLN A 93 -27.55 4.44 7.27
N GLU A 94 -28.67 3.76 7.50
CA GLU A 94 -29.75 4.26 8.34
C GLU A 94 -29.30 4.47 9.79
N ALA A 95 -28.58 3.51 10.38
CA ALA A 95 -28.06 3.62 11.73
C ALA A 95 -27.06 4.78 11.89
N ARG A 96 -26.21 4.97 10.87
CA ARG A 96 -25.20 6.03 10.78
C ARG A 96 -25.83 7.41 10.69
N VAL A 97 -26.72 7.61 9.72
CA VAL A 97 -27.45 8.87 9.54
C VAL A 97 -28.27 9.18 10.78
N SER A 98 -28.97 8.19 11.34
CA SER A 98 -29.74 8.37 12.58
C SER A 98 -28.87 8.81 13.76
N ARG A 99 -27.65 8.27 13.87
CA ARG A 99 -26.68 8.66 14.90
C ARG A 99 -26.25 10.12 14.71
N PHE A 100 -25.86 10.52 13.49
CA PHE A 100 -25.51 11.91 13.20
C PHE A 100 -26.66 12.88 13.48
N LEU A 101 -27.88 12.57 13.01
CA LEU A 101 -29.04 13.42 13.25
C LEU A 101 -29.34 13.55 14.75
N SER A 102 -29.03 12.53 15.56
CA SER A 102 -29.22 12.57 17.01
C SER A 102 -28.19 13.42 17.76
N THR A 103 -27.04 13.74 17.14
CA THR A 103 -26.03 14.63 17.75
C THR A 103 -26.33 16.11 17.51
N LEU A 104 -27.24 16.44 16.58
CA LEU A 104 -27.59 17.81 16.24
C LEU A 104 -28.43 18.47 17.33
N ASP A 105 -28.15 19.75 17.60
CA ASP A 105 -29.04 20.58 18.40
C ASP A 105 -30.35 20.82 17.62
N ALA A 106 -31.47 20.42 18.20
CA ALA A 106 -32.79 20.57 17.60
C ALA A 106 -33.21 22.04 17.43
N ALA A 107 -32.61 22.98 18.18
CA ALA A 107 -32.89 24.41 18.07
C ALA A 107 -32.17 25.07 16.88
N GLU A 108 -30.95 24.61 16.53
CA GLU A 108 -30.12 25.17 15.46
C GLU A 108 -29.52 24.09 14.55
N PRO A 109 -30.35 23.24 13.92
CA PRO A 109 -29.86 22.04 13.23
C PRO A 109 -29.04 22.38 11.98
N GLU A 110 -29.40 23.43 11.24
CA GLU A 110 -28.63 23.87 10.06
C GLU A 110 -27.23 24.36 10.43
N LEU A 111 -27.08 25.06 11.57
CA LEU A 111 -25.77 25.50 12.05
C LEU A 111 -24.94 24.29 12.49
N GLY A 112 -25.54 23.33 13.20
CA GLY A 112 -24.89 22.08 13.58
C GLY A 112 -24.35 21.35 12.35
N MET A 113 -25.18 21.17 11.32
CA MET A 113 -24.79 20.54 10.06
C MET A 113 -23.70 21.34 9.31
N ALA A 114 -23.80 22.67 9.26
CA ALA A 114 -22.79 23.53 8.64
C ALA A 114 -21.44 23.43 9.36
N LEU A 115 -21.44 23.40 10.70
CA LEU A 115 -20.24 23.21 11.51
C LEU A 115 -19.65 21.82 11.33
N ALA A 116 -20.48 20.81 11.11
CA ALA A 116 -20.04 19.46 10.79
C ALA A 116 -19.23 19.42 9.50
N LEU A 117 -19.81 19.99 8.43
CA LEU A 117 -19.14 20.07 7.14
C LEU A 117 -17.90 20.98 7.20
N ARG A 118 -17.93 22.05 8.00
CA ARG A 118 -16.78 22.94 8.24
C ARG A 118 -15.61 22.18 8.86
N GLY A 119 -15.86 21.37 9.89
CA GLY A 119 -14.83 20.55 10.52
C GLY A 119 -14.18 19.61 9.49
N TYR A 120 -14.99 18.99 8.64
CA TYR A 120 -14.48 18.11 7.59
C TYR A 120 -13.67 18.84 6.50
N LEU A 121 -14.10 20.04 6.12
CA LEU A 121 -13.39 20.89 5.16
C LEU A 121 -12.09 21.48 5.74
N SER A 122 -12.06 21.82 7.03
CA SER A 122 -10.90 22.46 7.67
C SER A 122 -9.63 21.61 7.67
N ALA A 123 -9.78 20.28 7.60
CA ALA A 123 -8.66 19.35 7.43
C ALA A 123 -8.15 19.28 5.98
N ARG A 124 -8.87 19.86 5.02
CA ARG A 124 -8.71 19.62 3.58
C ARG A 124 -8.51 20.88 2.75
N MET A 125 -8.63 22.06 3.36
CA MET A 125 -8.42 23.33 2.68
C MET A 125 -7.92 24.42 3.63
N PRO A 126 -7.27 25.48 3.11
CA PRO A 126 -6.78 26.58 3.93
C PRO A 126 -7.90 27.22 4.74
N ALA A 127 -7.63 27.58 6.00
CA ALA A 127 -8.61 28.16 6.92
C ALA A 127 -9.41 29.33 6.31
N ALA A 128 -8.75 30.18 5.51
CA ALA A 128 -9.36 31.32 4.81
C ALA A 128 -10.43 30.93 3.77
N GLN A 129 -10.43 29.69 3.28
CA GLN A 129 -11.33 29.18 2.25
C GLN A 129 -12.42 28.24 2.80
N VAL A 130 -12.33 27.83 4.07
CA VAL A 130 -13.25 26.84 4.68
C VAL A 130 -14.67 27.38 4.80
N GLU A 131 -14.84 28.66 5.16
CA GLU A 131 -16.14 29.21 5.55
C GLU A 131 -16.88 29.94 4.43
N ASN A 132 -16.22 30.15 3.29
CA ASN A 132 -16.79 30.78 2.10
C ASN A 132 -16.31 30.05 0.84
N ASN A 133 -17.07 29.04 0.44
CA ASN A 133 -16.82 28.21 -0.72
C ASN A 133 -18.15 27.68 -1.31
N MET A 134 -18.07 26.70 -2.21
CA MET A 134 -19.26 26.14 -2.84
C MET A 134 -20.14 25.30 -1.90
N PHE A 135 -19.65 24.87 -0.75
CA PHE A 135 -20.36 24.04 0.23
C PHE A 135 -20.87 24.85 1.43
N LEU A 136 -20.10 25.85 1.86
CA LEU A 136 -20.40 26.68 3.03
C LEU A 136 -20.35 28.16 2.67
N LYS A 137 -21.26 28.94 3.26
CA LYS A 137 -21.30 30.38 3.11
C LYS A 137 -21.63 31.04 4.45
N ARG A 138 -20.93 32.12 4.79
CA ARG A 138 -21.32 32.98 5.91
C ARG A 138 -22.45 33.93 5.47
N GLY A 139 -23.56 33.90 6.19
CA GLY A 139 -24.69 34.79 5.96
C GLY A 139 -24.38 36.23 6.36
N GLU A 140 -25.26 37.16 6.01
CA GLU A 140 -25.16 38.59 6.40
C GLU A 140 -25.24 38.78 7.93
N ASP A 141 -25.90 37.83 8.61
CA ASP A 141 -25.98 37.68 10.06
C ASP A 141 -24.68 37.16 10.71
N GLY A 142 -23.66 36.87 9.90
CA GLY A 142 -22.41 36.27 10.35
C GLY A 142 -22.54 34.78 10.68
N VAL A 143 -23.70 34.14 10.49
CA VAL A 143 -23.92 32.73 10.81
C VAL A 143 -23.49 31.85 9.63
N LEU A 144 -22.85 30.73 9.92
CA LEU A 144 -22.42 29.78 8.89
C LEU A 144 -23.61 28.95 8.39
N LYS A 145 -23.79 28.87 7.08
CA LYS A 145 -24.90 28.16 6.44
C LYS A 145 -24.40 27.20 5.36
N LEU A 146 -25.14 26.10 5.15
CA LEU A 146 -24.94 25.19 4.03
C LEU A 146 -25.50 25.79 2.74
N THR A 147 -24.74 25.68 1.65
CA THR A 147 -25.27 25.88 0.29
C THR A 147 -26.13 24.67 -0.12
N GLU A 148 -26.79 24.73 -1.28
CA GLU A 148 -27.47 23.55 -1.84
C GLU A 148 -26.48 22.41 -2.10
N THR A 149 -25.35 22.71 -2.75
CA THR A 149 -24.26 21.75 -2.94
C THR A 149 -23.70 21.25 -1.62
N GLY A 150 -23.65 22.09 -0.58
CA GLY A 150 -23.23 21.70 0.77
C GLY A 150 -24.18 20.70 1.44
N ARG A 151 -25.49 20.86 1.26
CA ARG A 151 -26.50 19.90 1.77
C ARG A 151 -26.36 18.54 1.09
N LYS A 152 -26.27 18.54 -0.26
CA LYS A 152 -26.05 17.32 -1.05
C LYS A 152 -24.73 16.67 -0.69
N ALA A 153 -23.65 17.45 -0.63
CA ALA A 153 -22.34 16.97 -0.25
C ALA A 153 -22.34 16.36 1.15
N LEU A 154 -23.00 16.97 2.15
CA LEU A 154 -23.17 16.42 3.51
C LEU A 154 -23.94 15.10 3.50
N LEU A 155 -25.02 14.98 2.73
CA LEU A 155 -25.71 13.71 2.53
C LEU A 155 -24.79 12.67 1.88
N ASP A 156 -24.16 13.03 0.77
CA ASP A 156 -23.32 12.12 -0.02
C ASP A 156 -22.15 11.61 0.77
N ILE A 157 -21.57 12.52 1.54
CA ILE A 157 -20.66 12.23 2.60
C ILE A 157 -21.34 11.20 3.50
N LEU A 158 -22.41 11.48 4.23
CA LEU A 158 -23.10 10.50 5.11
C LEU A 158 -23.41 9.13 4.46
N LEU A 159 -23.57 9.08 3.14
CA LEU A 159 -23.89 7.88 2.37
C LEU A 159 -22.71 7.20 1.67
N ALA A 160 -21.53 7.84 1.56
CA ALA A 160 -20.35 7.26 0.91
C ALA A 160 -19.86 6.02 1.68
N SER A 161 -19.81 4.89 0.94
CA SER A 161 -19.48 3.49 1.28
C SER A 161 -19.13 3.18 2.74
N ASP A 162 -19.91 2.29 3.37
CA ASP A 162 -19.63 1.48 4.59
C ASP A 162 -18.89 2.10 5.78
N GLY A 163 -18.76 3.43 5.87
CA GLY A 163 -17.64 3.98 6.64
C GLY A 163 -17.76 5.35 7.28
N GLN A 164 -18.96 5.92 7.36
CA GLN A 164 -19.42 6.81 8.44
C GLN A 164 -19.01 8.27 8.19
N LEU A 165 -19.93 9.26 8.20
CA LEU A 165 -19.58 10.69 8.09
C LEU A 165 -20.26 11.65 9.09
N LEU A 166 -19.55 12.78 9.30
CA LEU A 166 -19.85 14.10 9.89
C LEU A 166 -20.33 14.20 11.34
N GLU A 167 -19.88 15.24 12.04
CA GLU A 167 -20.33 15.57 13.39
C GLU A 167 -20.42 17.10 13.58
N SER A 168 -21.55 17.59 14.09
CA SER A 168 -21.79 19.01 14.38
C SER A 168 -20.97 19.51 15.56
N ALA A 169 -20.23 20.60 15.36
CA ALA A 169 -19.69 21.34 16.50
C ALA A 169 -20.84 22.11 17.18
N THR A 170 -20.96 22.01 18.51
CA THR A 170 -21.71 23.01 19.28
C THR A 170 -20.86 24.29 19.33
N PRO A 171 -21.41 25.49 19.06
CA PRO A 171 -20.60 26.70 18.99
C PRO A 171 -19.97 27.03 20.35
N PRO A 172 -18.69 27.45 20.39
CA PRO A 172 -18.10 27.99 21.60
C PRO A 172 -18.78 29.32 21.94
N LYS A 173 -19.18 29.47 23.20
CA LYS A 173 -19.66 30.75 23.74
C LYS A 173 -18.46 31.69 23.92
N GLY A 174 -18.22 32.57 22.95
CA GLY A 174 -17.35 33.74 23.14
C GLY A 174 -16.66 34.24 21.85
N PRO A 175 -16.37 35.54 21.74
CA PRO A 175 -15.61 36.09 20.63
C PRO A 175 -14.12 35.71 20.79
N THR A 176 -13.56 34.98 19.81
CA THR A 176 -12.12 34.65 19.77
C THR A 176 -11.42 35.56 18.74
N PRO A 177 -10.21 36.10 19.02
CA PRO A 177 -9.63 37.18 18.23
C PRO A 177 -8.98 36.71 16.92
N LEU A 178 -9.02 37.60 15.92
CA LEU A 178 -8.31 37.46 14.65
C LEU A 178 -6.81 37.73 14.83
N LEU A 179 -5.96 36.76 14.52
CA LEU A 179 -4.52 36.93 14.32
C LEU A 179 -4.27 37.08 12.81
N HIS A 180 -3.91 38.31 12.40
CA HIS A 180 -3.38 38.59 11.07
C HIS A 180 -1.92 38.12 10.99
N ALA A 181 -1.58 37.37 9.94
CA ALA A 181 -0.20 37.16 9.50
C ALA A 181 -0.12 37.48 7.99
N GLU A 182 0.70 38.46 7.66
CA GLU A 182 0.95 38.93 6.30
C GLU A 182 1.75 37.88 5.50
N ALA A 183 1.30 37.59 4.27
CA ALA A 183 1.98 36.73 3.32
C ALA A 183 2.79 37.57 2.32
N GLY A 184 4.11 37.35 2.27
CA GLY A 184 4.98 37.89 1.22
C GLY A 184 4.94 37.03 -0.06
N PRO A 185 5.15 37.61 -1.26
CA PRO A 185 5.05 36.90 -2.52
C PRO A 185 6.32 36.10 -2.83
N GLN A 186 6.20 34.79 -3.07
CA GLN A 186 7.26 34.00 -3.70
C GLN A 186 6.86 33.63 -5.14
N ALA A 187 7.78 33.92 -6.06
CA ALA A 187 7.64 33.80 -7.50
C ALA A 187 7.77 32.36 -8.00
N PRO A 188 7.12 32.00 -9.12
CA PRO A 188 7.29 30.71 -9.77
C PRO A 188 8.52 30.72 -10.70
N GLY A 189 9.48 29.85 -10.44
CA GLY A 189 10.52 29.46 -11.39
C GLY A 189 10.89 28.01 -11.08
N GLY A 190 11.13 27.10 -12.01
CA GLY A 190 11.20 27.13 -13.46
C GLY A 190 11.90 25.84 -13.84
N LEU A 191 11.23 24.89 -14.52
CA LEU A 191 11.87 23.69 -15.05
C LEU A 191 11.09 23.10 -16.25
N ALA A 192 10.66 23.98 -17.16
CA ALA A 192 9.91 23.61 -18.37
C ALA A 192 10.79 23.50 -19.63
N ALA A 193 12.12 23.41 -19.51
CA ALA A 193 13.01 23.48 -20.67
C ALA A 193 14.14 22.43 -20.61
N ALA A 194 13.81 21.15 -20.84
CA ALA A 194 14.77 20.14 -21.29
C ALA A 194 14.15 18.80 -21.71
N VAL A 195 13.14 18.74 -22.60
CA VAL A 195 12.86 17.49 -23.36
C VAL A 195 12.33 17.84 -24.75
N GLY A 196 13.25 18.17 -25.66
CA GLY A 196 13.00 18.26 -27.08
C GLY A 196 13.57 17.05 -27.79
N ARG A 197 12.84 15.94 -27.83
CA ARG A 197 13.01 14.90 -28.87
C ARG A 197 11.63 14.47 -29.35
N SER A 198 11.39 14.78 -30.62
CA SER A 198 10.25 14.32 -31.41
C SER A 198 10.30 12.80 -31.54
N LEU A 199 9.24 12.12 -31.10
CA LEU A 199 8.96 10.73 -31.47
C LEU A 199 7.52 10.66 -31.99
N ASP A 200 7.35 9.88 -33.04
CA ASP A 200 6.28 9.98 -34.03
C ASP A 200 4.87 9.64 -33.51
N ALA A 201 3.88 10.26 -34.15
CA ALA A 201 2.50 10.41 -33.71
C ALA A 201 1.59 9.17 -33.81
N ASN A 202 2.13 7.94 -33.86
CA ASN A 202 1.31 6.72 -33.97
C ASN A 202 1.74 5.68 -32.92
N GLY A 203 1.02 5.59 -31.79
CA GLY A 203 1.06 4.40 -30.93
C GLY A 203 0.97 4.57 -29.41
N ILE A 204 1.02 5.78 -28.85
CA ILE A 204 1.01 5.93 -27.38
C ILE A 204 -0.43 6.11 -26.87
N ALA A 205 -1.16 5.01 -26.74
CA ALA A 205 -2.32 4.97 -25.85
C ALA A 205 -1.81 5.02 -24.41
N ALA A 206 -2.07 6.13 -23.69
CA ALA A 206 -1.74 6.27 -22.27
C ALA A 206 -2.19 5.02 -21.49
N LEU A 207 -1.27 4.40 -20.77
CA LEU A 207 -1.51 3.19 -20.01
C LEU A 207 -2.39 3.53 -18.81
N ASP A 208 -3.47 2.78 -18.65
CA ASP A 208 -4.21 2.76 -17.40
C ASP A 208 -3.39 1.91 -16.42
N PRO A 209 -2.92 2.46 -15.28
CA PRO A 209 -2.17 1.71 -14.29
C PRO A 209 -2.93 0.49 -13.75
N GLU A 210 -4.25 0.44 -13.95
CA GLU A 210 -5.13 -0.68 -13.56
C GLU A 210 -5.24 -1.79 -14.62
N ALA A 211 -4.77 -1.57 -15.86
CA ALA A 211 -5.08 -2.42 -17.02
C ALA A 211 -3.97 -3.41 -17.43
N ALA A 212 -2.83 -3.44 -16.75
CA ALA A 212 -1.71 -4.30 -17.15
C ALA A 212 -1.97 -5.81 -17.00
N PHE A 213 -2.99 -6.19 -16.22
CA PHE A 213 -3.38 -7.58 -15.94
C PHE A 213 -4.88 -7.84 -16.10
N ASP A 214 -5.57 -7.06 -16.95
CA ASP A 214 -7.01 -7.24 -17.25
C ASP A 214 -7.27 -8.12 -18.49
N GLY A 215 -6.23 -8.80 -18.99
CA GLY A 215 -6.28 -9.62 -20.20
C GLY A 215 -6.30 -8.84 -21.52
N SER A 216 -6.31 -7.50 -21.49
CA SER A 216 -6.41 -6.68 -22.71
C SER A 216 -5.07 -6.13 -23.23
N ARG A 217 -3.95 -6.31 -22.52
CA ARG A 217 -2.67 -5.66 -22.86
C ARG A 217 -1.43 -6.53 -22.66
N HIS A 218 -0.62 -6.63 -23.72
CA HIS A 218 0.80 -6.95 -23.68
C HIS A 218 1.54 -5.79 -23.02
N ARG A 219 2.52 -6.04 -22.13
CA ARG A 219 3.63 -5.10 -21.80
C ARG A 219 4.55 -5.62 -20.69
N LEU A 220 5.52 -6.44 -21.08
CA LEU A 220 6.70 -6.74 -20.25
C LEU A 220 7.70 -5.57 -20.26
N GLY A 221 7.59 -4.65 -21.22
CA GLY A 221 8.56 -3.63 -21.58
C GLY A 221 9.33 -4.04 -22.84
N ALA A 222 9.51 -3.10 -23.78
CA ALA A 222 10.23 -3.37 -25.03
C ALA A 222 11.67 -3.84 -24.75
N PHE A 223 12.06 -4.94 -25.41
CA PHE A 223 13.41 -5.47 -25.37
C PHE A 223 13.91 -5.70 -26.79
N ASP A 224 15.11 -5.21 -27.10
CA ASP A 224 15.72 -5.35 -28.41
C ASP A 224 16.49 -6.68 -28.49
N TRP A 225 15.82 -7.72 -28.99
CA TRP A 225 16.44 -9.02 -29.23
C TRP A 225 17.52 -8.98 -30.33
N SER A 226 17.49 -7.99 -31.22
CA SER A 226 18.49 -7.85 -32.30
C SER A 226 19.85 -7.41 -31.76
N ALA A 227 19.87 -6.69 -30.64
CA ALA A 227 21.10 -6.29 -29.94
C ALA A 227 21.90 -7.47 -29.37
N LEU A 228 21.27 -8.65 -29.22
CA LEU A 228 21.93 -9.90 -28.85
C LEU A 228 22.61 -10.61 -30.04
N GLY A 229 22.28 -10.24 -31.29
CA GLY A 229 23.00 -10.54 -32.54
C GLY A 229 22.97 -12.01 -33.04
N PRO A 230 22.79 -12.26 -34.35
CA PRO A 230 22.78 -13.62 -34.94
C PRO A 230 24.16 -14.30 -34.97
N ASN A 231 25.25 -13.56 -34.75
CA ASN A 231 26.63 -14.05 -34.70
C ASN A 231 27.14 -14.35 -33.27
N ALA A 232 26.29 -14.25 -32.24
CA ALA A 232 26.67 -14.63 -30.87
C ALA A 232 26.84 -16.15 -30.71
N VAL A 233 26.28 -16.96 -31.64
CA VAL A 233 26.45 -18.41 -31.65
C VAL A 233 26.65 -18.89 -33.09
N GLN A 234 27.90 -19.09 -33.50
CA GLN A 234 28.20 -19.95 -34.64
C GLN A 234 28.26 -21.41 -34.17
N ALA A 235 27.54 -22.27 -34.89
CA ALA A 235 27.58 -23.72 -34.70
C ALA A 235 29.04 -24.23 -34.77
N GLY A 236 29.54 -24.74 -33.65
CA GLY A 236 30.82 -25.44 -33.57
C GLY A 236 32.03 -24.65 -33.04
N GLY A 237 31.87 -23.39 -32.59
CA GLY A 237 32.94 -22.64 -31.94
C GLY A 237 32.42 -21.88 -30.71
N THR A 238 33.02 -22.11 -29.55
CA THR A 238 32.76 -21.35 -28.32
C THR A 238 32.99 -19.86 -28.54
N MET A 239 31.93 -19.11 -28.78
CA MET A 239 31.87 -17.69 -28.52
C MET A 239 30.85 -17.50 -27.40
N ALA A 240 31.35 -17.05 -26.26
CA ALA A 240 30.54 -16.68 -25.11
C ALA A 240 29.57 -15.58 -25.55
N VAL A 241 28.27 -15.76 -25.26
CA VAL A 241 27.41 -14.59 -25.08
C VAL A 241 28.15 -13.72 -24.07
N ASP A 242 28.49 -12.48 -24.46
CA ASP A 242 29.22 -11.56 -23.61
C ASP A 242 28.47 -11.45 -22.29
N GLN A 243 29.01 -12.07 -21.24
CA GLN A 243 28.35 -12.25 -19.95
C GLN A 243 27.97 -10.88 -19.35
N LYS A 244 28.69 -9.82 -19.72
CA LYS A 244 28.38 -8.43 -19.39
C LYS A 244 27.05 -7.94 -19.95
N ARG A 245 26.59 -8.45 -21.10
CA ARG A 245 25.30 -8.07 -21.71
C ARG A 245 24.10 -8.76 -21.04
N LEU A 246 24.34 -9.82 -20.28
CA LEU A 246 23.32 -10.50 -19.48
C LEU A 246 23.33 -10.07 -18.01
N GLU A 247 24.20 -9.13 -17.61
CA GLU A 247 24.20 -8.57 -16.26
C GLU A 247 22.80 -8.00 -15.91
N GLY A 248 22.23 -8.45 -14.79
CA GLY A 248 20.89 -8.07 -14.34
C GLY A 248 19.74 -8.94 -14.87
N TRP A 249 20.02 -9.94 -15.71
CA TRP A 249 19.02 -10.88 -16.22
C TRP A 249 19.20 -12.29 -15.61
N SER A 250 18.10 -13.03 -15.51
CA SER A 250 18.08 -14.37 -14.95
C SER A 250 18.60 -15.40 -15.95
N TYR A 251 19.77 -15.97 -15.63
CA TYR A 251 20.47 -16.96 -16.44
C TYR A 251 21.01 -18.07 -15.53
N ASP A 252 20.89 -19.32 -15.98
CA ASP A 252 21.49 -20.49 -15.36
C ASP A 252 22.73 -20.90 -16.14
N ALA A 253 23.90 -20.71 -15.51
CA ALA A 253 25.19 -21.01 -16.09
C ALA A 253 25.47 -22.50 -16.28
N GLU A 254 24.92 -23.34 -15.41
CA GLU A 254 25.12 -24.78 -15.45
C GLU A 254 24.20 -25.42 -16.49
N ALA A 255 22.95 -24.97 -16.54
CA ALA A 255 21.98 -25.43 -17.54
C ALA A 255 22.18 -24.79 -18.92
N GLY A 256 22.90 -23.67 -19.01
CA GLY A 256 23.10 -22.93 -20.25
C GLY A 256 21.81 -22.31 -20.78
N THR A 257 20.89 -21.90 -19.88
CA THR A 257 19.56 -21.39 -20.22
C THR A 257 19.32 -19.99 -19.67
N VAL A 258 18.57 -19.17 -20.40
CA VAL A 258 18.08 -17.87 -19.94
C VAL A 258 16.57 -17.96 -19.67
N ARG A 259 16.14 -17.34 -18.58
CA ARG A 259 14.71 -17.27 -18.24
C ARG A 259 14.07 -16.13 -19.02
N VAL A 260 13.02 -16.42 -19.77
CA VAL A 260 12.32 -15.46 -20.64
C VAL A 260 10.87 -15.39 -20.22
N MET A 261 10.39 -14.16 -19.99
CA MET A 261 8.96 -13.88 -19.81
C MET A 261 8.35 -13.54 -21.16
N VAL A 262 7.13 -14.02 -21.38
CA VAL A 262 6.40 -13.86 -22.65
C VAL A 262 4.96 -13.45 -22.35
N ALA A 263 4.50 -12.39 -23.00
CA ALA A 263 3.15 -11.88 -22.83
C ALA A 263 2.18 -12.61 -23.76
N GLY A 264 1.36 -13.49 -23.17
CA GLY A 264 0.22 -14.13 -23.81
C GLY A 264 -0.86 -13.14 -24.27
N ARG A 265 -1.69 -13.60 -25.19
CA ARG A 265 -2.89 -12.89 -25.67
C ARG A 265 -4.08 -13.06 -24.74
N SER A 266 -4.01 -13.99 -23.80
CA SER A 266 -5.07 -14.30 -22.84
C SER A 266 -4.47 -14.78 -21.53
N ALA A 267 -5.21 -14.60 -20.44
CA ALA A 267 -4.85 -15.18 -19.16
C ALA A 267 -4.96 -16.70 -19.21
N VAL A 268 -4.03 -17.40 -18.56
CA VAL A 268 -4.16 -18.85 -18.38
C VAL A 268 -5.34 -19.18 -17.48
N ALA A 269 -5.97 -20.34 -17.69
CA ALA A 269 -7.14 -20.74 -16.93
C ALA A 269 -6.80 -20.99 -15.45
N VAL A 270 -5.58 -21.50 -15.20
CA VAL A 270 -5.06 -21.77 -13.87
C VAL A 270 -3.61 -21.30 -13.78
N ASP A 271 -3.33 -20.46 -12.78
CA ASP A 271 -1.97 -20.03 -12.46
C ASP A 271 -1.09 -21.22 -12.05
N ARG A 272 0.09 -21.31 -12.67
CA ARG A 272 1.12 -22.32 -12.42
C ARG A 272 2.31 -21.65 -11.76
N LEU A 273 2.28 -21.57 -10.42
CA LEU A 273 3.17 -20.70 -9.64
C LEU A 273 4.61 -21.21 -9.43
N LYS A 274 4.82 -22.54 -9.30
CA LYS A 274 6.15 -23.12 -8.99
C LYS A 274 6.83 -23.82 -10.17
N SER A 275 6.17 -24.83 -10.74
CA SER A 275 6.59 -25.53 -11.97
C SER A 275 5.36 -25.96 -12.75
N ALA A 276 5.32 -25.63 -14.04
CA ALA A 276 4.23 -25.99 -14.94
C ALA A 276 4.24 -27.46 -15.41
N GLY A 277 5.19 -28.29 -14.95
CA GLY A 277 5.34 -29.67 -15.42
C GLY A 277 5.79 -29.72 -16.89
N ASP A 278 5.16 -30.56 -17.71
CA ASP A 278 5.41 -30.64 -19.16
C ASP A 278 4.86 -29.43 -19.95
N GLY A 279 4.15 -28.52 -19.27
CA GLY A 279 3.59 -27.30 -19.87
C GLY A 279 2.45 -27.57 -20.86
N ALA A 280 1.89 -28.79 -20.90
CA ALA A 280 0.85 -29.15 -21.86
C ALA A 280 -0.36 -28.20 -21.73
N GLY A 281 -0.69 -27.51 -22.82
CA GLY A 281 -1.83 -26.59 -22.91
C GLY A 281 -1.56 -25.16 -22.46
N VAL A 282 -0.40 -24.86 -21.85
CA VAL A 282 -0.12 -23.50 -21.32
C VAL A 282 -0.04 -22.47 -22.43
N TYR A 283 0.64 -22.79 -23.53
CA TYR A 283 0.78 -21.88 -24.66
C TYR A 283 -0.59 -21.61 -25.28
N GLU A 284 -1.38 -22.66 -25.49
CA GLU A 284 -2.71 -22.59 -26.08
C GLU A 284 -3.69 -21.80 -25.19
N GLU A 285 -3.68 -22.04 -23.87
CA GLU A 285 -4.43 -21.25 -22.87
C GLU A 285 -4.06 -19.76 -22.94
N ALA A 286 -2.77 -19.46 -23.06
CA ALA A 286 -2.27 -18.09 -23.17
C ALA A 286 -2.45 -17.47 -24.57
N GLY A 287 -3.03 -18.20 -25.53
CA GLY A 287 -3.20 -17.75 -26.92
C GLY A 287 -1.87 -17.58 -27.67
N LEU A 288 -0.89 -18.43 -27.36
CA LEU A 288 0.44 -18.48 -27.96
C LEU A 288 0.58 -19.72 -28.87
N ASP A 289 1.27 -19.56 -30.00
CA ASP A 289 1.59 -20.68 -30.90
C ASP A 289 2.77 -21.48 -30.33
N ARG A 290 2.48 -22.70 -29.86
CA ARG A 290 3.45 -23.64 -29.28
C ARG A 290 4.67 -23.90 -30.18
N SER A 291 4.51 -23.87 -31.52
CA SER A 291 5.60 -24.12 -32.47
C SER A 291 6.71 -23.07 -32.39
N LEU A 292 6.39 -21.85 -31.93
CA LEU A 292 7.35 -20.76 -31.73
C LEU A 292 8.23 -20.95 -30.49
N PHE A 293 7.97 -21.99 -29.67
CA PHE A 293 8.71 -22.28 -28.44
C PHE A 293 9.46 -23.60 -28.54
N GLU A 294 8.76 -24.67 -28.93
CA GLU A 294 9.35 -26.01 -29.00
C GLU A 294 10.48 -26.12 -30.01
N GLY A 295 10.37 -25.43 -31.15
CA GLY A 295 11.42 -25.37 -32.17
C GLY A 295 12.74 -24.76 -31.66
N TYR A 296 12.68 -23.99 -30.56
CA TYR A 296 13.83 -23.33 -29.93
C TYR A 296 14.25 -24.01 -28.62
N GLY A 297 13.61 -25.13 -28.25
CA GLY A 297 13.90 -25.88 -27.03
C GLY A 297 13.43 -25.18 -25.74
N ALA A 298 12.51 -24.24 -25.84
CA ALA A 298 11.96 -23.54 -24.68
C ALA A 298 11.10 -24.47 -23.81
N LYS A 299 11.24 -24.36 -22.49
CA LYS A 299 10.49 -25.16 -21.51
C LYS A 299 9.70 -24.25 -20.59
N VAL A 300 8.40 -24.50 -20.44
CA VAL A 300 7.56 -23.72 -19.52
C VAL A 300 8.00 -23.94 -18.08
N VAL A 301 8.30 -22.85 -17.40
CA VAL A 301 8.63 -22.82 -15.97
C VAL A 301 7.38 -22.51 -15.16
N ARG A 302 6.68 -21.44 -15.55
CA ARG A 302 5.51 -20.93 -14.84
C ARG A 302 4.60 -20.14 -15.75
N ALA A 303 3.35 -20.01 -15.35
CA ALA A 303 2.38 -19.15 -16.02
C ALA A 303 1.54 -18.45 -14.95
N VAL A 304 1.52 -17.13 -14.99
CA VAL A 304 0.79 -16.29 -14.03
C VAL A 304 0.00 -15.29 -14.84
N ASP A 305 -1.32 -15.36 -14.72
CA ASP A 305 -2.22 -14.53 -15.52
C ASP A 305 -1.94 -14.72 -17.03
N ASN A 306 -1.73 -13.65 -17.81
CA ASN A 306 -1.32 -13.73 -19.20
C ASN A 306 0.20 -13.88 -19.41
N LEU A 307 1.01 -14.00 -18.37
CA LEU A 307 2.47 -14.08 -18.51
C LEU A 307 2.95 -15.53 -18.42
N VAL A 308 3.56 -16.01 -19.49
CA VAL A 308 4.21 -17.33 -19.56
C VAL A 308 5.71 -17.14 -19.42
N THR A 309 6.32 -17.83 -18.47
CA THR A 309 7.77 -17.83 -18.28
C THR A 309 8.35 -19.15 -18.74
N VAL A 310 9.37 -19.08 -19.58
CA VAL A 310 10.06 -20.22 -20.17
C VAL A 310 11.56 -20.14 -19.91
N ASP A 311 12.20 -21.28 -19.70
CA ASP A 311 13.65 -21.38 -19.75
C ASP A 311 14.05 -21.78 -21.19
N VAL A 312 14.95 -21.02 -21.79
CA VAL A 312 15.34 -21.16 -23.20
C VAL A 312 16.84 -21.41 -23.27
N PRO A 313 17.33 -22.36 -24.09
CA PRO A 313 18.75 -22.49 -24.37
C PRO A 313 19.33 -21.14 -24.80
N LEU A 314 20.42 -20.72 -24.17
CA LEU A 314 20.98 -19.38 -24.36
C LEU A 314 21.27 -19.09 -25.84
N ALA A 315 21.71 -20.10 -26.59
CA ALA A 315 21.97 -20.03 -28.01
C ALA A 315 20.73 -19.76 -28.89
N GLN A 316 19.54 -20.08 -28.39
CA GLN A 316 18.28 -19.95 -29.13
C GLN A 316 17.46 -18.74 -28.69
N ALA A 317 17.79 -18.12 -27.55
CA ALA A 317 16.99 -17.06 -26.96
C ALA A 317 16.79 -15.85 -27.88
N ALA A 318 17.84 -15.38 -28.54
CA ALA A 318 17.74 -14.25 -29.48
C ALA A 318 16.88 -14.60 -30.71
N ALA A 319 17.04 -15.80 -31.27
CA ALA A 319 16.27 -16.25 -32.41
C ALA A 319 14.78 -16.43 -32.07
N MET A 320 14.48 -17.02 -30.91
CA MET A 320 13.11 -17.15 -30.41
C MET A 320 12.49 -15.77 -30.16
N GLY A 321 13.23 -14.86 -29.52
CA GLY A 321 12.77 -13.50 -29.24
C GLY A 321 12.40 -12.71 -30.50
N LEU A 322 13.24 -12.79 -31.55
CA LEU A 322 12.94 -12.20 -32.86
C LEU A 322 11.73 -12.85 -33.54
N ALA A 323 11.60 -14.17 -33.49
CA ALA A 323 10.44 -14.87 -34.05
C ALA A 323 9.13 -14.49 -33.34
N LEU A 324 9.15 -14.32 -32.02
CA LEU A 324 8.02 -13.81 -31.26
C LEU A 324 7.70 -12.36 -31.64
N GLN A 325 8.72 -11.52 -31.82
CA GLN A 325 8.56 -10.13 -32.24
C GLN A 325 7.89 -10.03 -33.63
N ASP A 326 8.25 -10.89 -34.57
CA ASP A 326 7.69 -10.90 -35.94
C ASP A 326 6.18 -11.19 -35.96
N VAL A 327 5.67 -11.95 -34.97
CA VAL A 327 4.24 -12.23 -34.81
C VAL A 327 3.54 -11.30 -33.82
N GLY A 328 4.25 -10.25 -33.37
CA GLY A 328 3.75 -9.24 -32.43
C GLY A 328 3.56 -9.77 -31.00
N VAL A 329 4.28 -10.82 -30.60
CA VAL A 329 4.30 -11.32 -29.22
C VAL A 329 5.49 -10.71 -28.49
N GLU A 330 5.20 -10.04 -27.39
CA GLU A 330 6.22 -9.39 -26.58
C GLU A 330 6.91 -10.40 -25.66
N SER A 331 8.23 -10.35 -25.63
CA SER A 331 9.04 -11.18 -24.75
C SER A 331 10.31 -10.44 -24.33
N ARG A 332 10.83 -10.80 -23.15
CA ARG A 332 12.13 -10.34 -22.67
C ARG A 332 12.72 -11.32 -21.66
N PRO A 333 14.04 -11.29 -21.42
CA PRO A 333 14.61 -11.99 -20.29
C PRO A 333 13.98 -11.52 -18.96
N ALA A 334 13.82 -12.42 -18.00
CA ALA A 334 13.36 -12.09 -16.66
C ALA A 334 14.47 -11.33 -15.92
N ARG A 335 14.12 -10.28 -15.17
CA ARG A 335 15.10 -9.53 -14.38
C ARG A 335 15.51 -10.33 -13.15
N LEU A 336 16.78 -10.23 -12.80
CA LEU A 336 17.32 -10.78 -11.56
C LEU A 336 17.20 -9.75 -10.45
N PHE A 337 16.60 -10.14 -9.34
CA PHE A 337 16.50 -9.38 -8.11
C PHE A 337 17.44 -9.98 -7.09
N LYS A 338 18.14 -9.13 -6.34
CA LYS A 338 18.98 -9.55 -5.22
C LYS A 338 18.29 -9.14 -3.93
N ALA A 339 18.29 -10.03 -2.95
CA ALA A 339 17.92 -9.70 -1.59
C ALA A 339 18.84 -8.57 -1.13
N ALA A 340 18.31 -7.61 -0.36
CA ALA A 340 19.15 -6.67 0.38
C ALA A 340 20.20 -7.41 1.24
N ALA A 341 19.91 -8.67 1.58
CA ALA A 341 20.78 -9.57 2.29
C ALA A 341 21.85 -10.30 1.45
N GLY A 342 21.76 -10.35 0.11
CA GLY A 342 22.87 -10.79 -0.76
C GLY A 342 24.07 -9.83 -0.73
N ALA A 343 23.83 -8.62 -0.22
CA ALA A 343 24.87 -7.73 0.24
C ALA A 343 25.41 -8.02 1.64
N LEU A 344 24.95 -9.05 2.36
CA LEU A 344 25.55 -9.45 3.64
C LEU A 344 26.84 -10.26 3.44
N ALA A 345 27.10 -10.78 2.24
CA ALA A 345 28.45 -11.25 1.89
C ALA A 345 29.48 -10.10 1.88
N SER A 346 29.01 -8.84 1.81
CA SER A 346 29.81 -7.65 2.03
C SER A 346 28.92 -6.47 2.42
N PRO A 347 28.72 -6.21 3.72
CA PRO A 347 27.74 -5.26 4.29
C PRO A 347 27.77 -3.84 3.69
N VAL A 348 28.83 -3.53 2.95
CA VAL A 348 29.12 -2.29 2.25
C VAL A 348 28.43 -2.22 0.87
N ALA A 349 28.33 -3.33 0.13
CA ALA A 349 27.92 -3.34 -1.27
C ALA A 349 26.42 -3.10 -1.50
N GLY A 350 25.55 -3.55 -0.59
CA GLY A 350 24.09 -3.33 -0.68
C GLY A 350 23.60 -2.07 0.00
N LEU A 351 24.48 -1.41 0.75
CA LEU A 351 24.22 -0.12 1.36
C LEU A 351 24.73 1.04 0.50
N LEU A 352 25.69 0.78 -0.39
CA LEU A 352 26.29 1.77 -1.28
C LEU A 352 25.70 1.78 -2.70
N GLY A 353 24.79 0.85 -3.04
CA GLY A 353 24.23 0.74 -4.39
C GLY A 353 25.30 0.42 -5.46
N THR A 354 24.87 0.10 -6.68
CA THR A 354 25.78 -0.27 -7.78
C THR A 354 26.58 0.90 -8.38
N ALA A 355 26.55 2.10 -7.78
CA ALA A 355 27.19 3.30 -8.31
C ALA A 355 27.98 4.06 -7.23
N LEU A 356 29.26 4.30 -7.52
CA LEU A 356 30.27 4.92 -6.65
C LEU A 356 29.84 6.30 -6.10
N LEU A 357 29.98 6.51 -4.79
CA LEU A 357 29.73 7.78 -4.09
C LEU A 357 30.89 8.77 -4.24
N PRO A 358 30.64 10.10 -4.32
CA PRO A 358 31.57 11.13 -3.85
C PRO A 358 31.39 11.36 -2.34
N PHE A 359 32.43 11.15 -1.55
CA PHE A 359 32.41 11.31 -0.09
C PHE A 359 32.62 12.77 0.38
N PRO A 360 31.96 13.21 1.47
CA PRO A 360 32.38 14.41 2.20
C PRO A 360 33.73 14.16 2.90
N SER A 361 34.54 15.22 3.05
CA SER A 361 35.91 15.13 3.59
C SER A 361 35.95 14.62 5.05
N ALA A 362 37.07 13.99 5.41
CA ALA A 362 37.31 13.28 6.69
C ALA A 362 37.00 14.08 7.97
N GLY A 363 36.86 15.42 7.90
CA GLY A 363 36.54 16.28 9.04
C GLY A 363 35.11 16.14 9.58
N THR A 364 34.16 15.59 8.82
CA THR A 364 32.75 15.44 9.26
C THR A 364 32.48 14.09 9.96
N ILE A 365 33.35 13.09 9.78
CA ILE A 365 33.19 11.72 10.29
C ILE A 365 33.44 11.65 11.81
N ALA A 366 34.26 12.55 12.37
CA ALA A 366 34.59 12.57 13.79
C ALA A 366 33.44 12.98 14.72
N ALA A 367 32.29 13.42 14.20
CA ALA A 367 31.15 13.90 14.99
C ALA A 367 30.06 12.83 15.26
N LEU A 368 30.20 11.60 14.77
CA LEU A 368 29.18 10.53 14.85
C LEU A 368 29.45 9.50 15.96
N ALA A 369 29.86 9.95 17.14
CA ALA A 369 29.85 9.08 18.33
C ALA A 369 28.38 8.90 18.79
N VAL A 370 27.71 7.86 18.29
CA VAL A 370 26.31 7.59 18.61
C VAL A 370 26.18 6.86 19.95
N ALA A 371 25.34 7.39 20.83
CA ALA A 371 25.14 6.92 22.20
C ALA A 371 24.36 5.58 22.28
N PRO A 372 24.53 4.78 23.35
CA PRO A 372 23.97 3.42 23.45
C PRO A 372 22.48 3.32 23.80
N GLN A 373 21.74 4.44 23.81
CA GLN A 373 20.33 4.48 24.26
C GLN A 373 19.46 5.26 23.27
N LEU A 374 19.46 4.85 22.01
CA LEU A 374 18.45 5.34 21.08
C LEU A 374 17.16 4.55 21.26
N ALA A 375 16.04 5.28 21.33
CA ALA A 375 14.71 4.73 21.54
C ALA A 375 14.40 3.61 20.54
N ASP A 376 13.51 2.70 20.95
CA ASP A 376 13.03 1.66 20.06
C ASP A 376 12.34 2.26 18.83
N ALA A 377 12.53 1.63 17.66
CA ALA A 377 12.03 2.15 16.40
C ALA A 377 10.50 2.32 16.43
N ARG A 378 9.78 1.38 17.07
CA ARG A 378 8.33 1.43 17.24
C ARG A 378 7.90 2.64 18.07
N SER A 379 8.66 2.97 19.12
CA SER A 379 8.37 4.13 19.96
C SER A 379 8.58 5.46 19.25
N LEU A 380 9.60 5.56 18.38
CA LEU A 380 9.87 6.77 17.60
C LEU A 380 8.75 7.14 16.63
N VAL A 381 7.93 6.16 16.22
CA VAL A 381 6.74 6.38 15.38
C VAL A 381 5.43 6.31 16.16
N GLY A 382 5.47 6.27 17.49
CA GLY A 382 4.28 6.31 18.34
C GLY A 382 3.45 5.02 18.34
N GLY A 383 4.06 3.85 18.17
CA GLY A 383 3.36 2.56 18.19
C GLY A 383 2.60 2.28 19.49
N GLU A 384 3.05 2.83 20.63
CA GLU A 384 2.36 2.68 21.92
C GLU A 384 1.00 3.40 21.93
N ALA A 385 0.82 4.46 21.13
CA ALA A 385 -0.46 5.16 21.05
C ALA A 385 -1.52 4.31 20.34
N LEU A 386 -1.13 3.60 19.27
CA LEU A 386 -1.98 2.64 18.57
C LEU A 386 -2.42 1.51 19.52
N GLU A 387 -1.46 0.96 20.27
CA GLU A 387 -1.74 -0.12 21.22
C GLU A 387 -2.66 0.34 22.36
N ARG A 388 -2.45 1.54 22.91
CA ARG A 388 -3.34 2.14 23.93
C ARG A 388 -4.76 2.36 23.39
N ALA A 389 -4.90 2.61 22.09
CA ALA A 389 -6.19 2.69 21.42
C ALA A 389 -6.82 1.32 21.11
N GLY A 390 -6.16 0.22 21.48
CA GLY A 390 -6.64 -1.15 21.23
C GLY A 390 -6.38 -1.65 19.81
N MET A 391 -5.53 -0.95 19.04
CA MET A 391 -5.15 -1.35 17.69
C MET A 391 -3.94 -2.29 17.80
N ARG A 392 -4.16 -3.58 17.52
CA ARG A 392 -3.12 -4.63 17.56
C ARG A 392 -3.11 -5.52 16.30
N GLY A 393 -3.89 -5.16 15.28
CA GLY A 393 -3.97 -5.88 14.01
C GLY A 393 -4.76 -7.20 14.04
N LYS A 394 -5.54 -7.44 15.09
CA LYS A 394 -6.42 -8.62 15.17
C LYS A 394 -7.38 -8.71 13.98
N GLY A 395 -7.46 -9.88 13.36
CA GLY A 395 -8.32 -10.11 12.20
C GLY A 395 -7.72 -9.63 10.87
N THR A 396 -6.49 -9.14 10.89
CA THR A 396 -5.72 -8.78 9.70
C THR A 396 -4.78 -9.92 9.30
N LEU A 397 -4.76 -10.24 8.01
CA LEU A 397 -3.75 -11.13 7.42
C LEU A 397 -2.72 -10.30 6.65
N VAL A 398 -1.47 -10.33 7.09
CA VAL A 398 -0.36 -9.62 6.45
C VAL A 398 0.48 -10.60 5.64
N GLY A 399 0.67 -10.31 4.35
CA GLY A 399 1.57 -11.01 3.45
C GLY A 399 2.97 -10.44 3.47
N VAL A 400 3.98 -11.30 3.46
CA VAL A 400 5.39 -10.93 3.30
C VAL A 400 6.00 -11.76 2.18
N ILE A 401 6.63 -11.10 1.20
CA ILE A 401 7.42 -11.73 0.14
C ILE A 401 8.89 -11.42 0.42
N ASP A 402 9.65 -12.42 0.88
CA ASP A 402 11.02 -12.20 1.39
C ASP A 402 11.88 -13.50 1.37
N SER A 403 12.90 -13.63 2.23
CA SER A 403 13.81 -14.79 2.33
C SER A 403 13.25 -16.00 3.09
N GLY A 404 12.04 -15.86 3.63
CA GLY A 404 11.39 -16.85 4.49
C GLY A 404 11.13 -16.32 5.89
N ILE A 405 10.80 -17.21 6.81
CA ILE A 405 10.64 -16.91 8.23
C ILE A 405 11.13 -18.11 9.04
N ASP A 406 11.69 -17.87 10.21
CA ASP A 406 11.86 -18.88 11.26
C ASP A 406 10.51 -19.13 11.97
N PRO A 407 9.81 -20.24 11.69
CA PRO A 407 8.49 -20.50 12.26
C PRO A 407 8.53 -20.88 13.75
N ASP A 408 9.70 -21.29 14.26
CA ASP A 408 9.88 -21.75 15.63
C ASP A 408 10.22 -20.61 16.59
N HIS A 409 10.50 -19.42 16.05
CA HIS A 409 10.77 -18.24 16.87
C HIS A 409 9.53 -17.86 17.71
N PRO A 410 9.66 -17.71 19.05
CA PRO A 410 8.52 -17.52 19.97
C PRO A 410 7.69 -16.26 19.66
N ASP A 411 8.32 -15.23 19.07
CA ASP A 411 7.63 -14.01 18.66
C ASP A 411 6.52 -14.23 17.63
N PHE A 412 6.48 -15.36 16.91
CA PHE A 412 5.43 -15.64 15.92
C PHE A 412 4.31 -16.54 16.45
N GLN A 413 4.28 -16.77 17.76
CA GLN A 413 3.21 -17.48 18.44
C GLN A 413 2.21 -16.49 19.07
N ASP A 414 0.97 -16.93 19.27
CA ASP A 414 -0.01 -16.24 20.09
C ASP A 414 0.20 -16.54 21.58
N ALA A 415 -0.60 -15.91 22.45
CA ALA A 415 -0.50 -16.13 23.89
C ALA A 415 -0.83 -17.57 24.35
N ALA A 416 -1.45 -18.38 23.49
CA ALA A 416 -1.74 -19.78 23.73
C ALA A 416 -0.68 -20.73 23.12
N GLY A 417 0.38 -20.19 22.51
CA GLY A 417 1.45 -20.95 21.87
C GLY A 417 1.12 -21.42 20.45
N ASN A 418 0.01 -21.00 19.85
CA ASN A 418 -0.32 -21.34 18.47
C ASN A 418 0.45 -20.44 17.51
N SER A 419 0.88 -21.00 16.38
CA SER A 419 1.52 -20.19 15.33
C SER A 419 0.54 -19.16 14.75
N ARG A 420 1.02 -17.93 14.59
CA ARG A 420 0.33 -16.86 13.85
C ARG A 420 0.68 -16.88 12.35
N ILE A 421 1.54 -17.80 11.92
CA ILE A 421 1.82 -18.05 10.50
C ILE A 421 0.67 -18.86 9.91
N ALA A 422 -0.23 -18.18 9.21
CA ALA A 422 -1.40 -18.76 8.59
C ALA A 422 -1.05 -19.66 7.39
N SER A 423 -0.03 -19.29 6.62
CA SER A 423 0.41 -20.01 5.44
C SER A 423 1.85 -19.65 5.10
N TYR A 424 2.59 -20.63 4.59
CA TYR A 424 3.97 -20.48 4.17
C TYR A 424 4.15 -21.19 2.82
N LEU A 425 4.79 -20.53 1.86
CA LEU A 425 5.12 -21.15 0.58
C LEU A 425 6.55 -20.83 0.15
N ASP A 426 7.34 -21.89 -0.03
CA ASP A 426 8.70 -21.82 -0.56
C ASP A 426 8.71 -21.83 -2.11
N PHE A 427 9.19 -20.77 -2.73
CA PHE A 427 9.40 -20.67 -4.19
C PHE A 427 10.84 -20.98 -4.63
N THR A 428 11.78 -21.14 -3.70
CA THR A 428 13.20 -21.42 -4.00
C THR A 428 13.48 -22.90 -4.13
N SER A 429 12.63 -23.75 -3.54
CA SER A 429 12.81 -25.21 -3.46
C SER A 429 14.01 -25.61 -2.60
N GLU A 430 14.42 -24.74 -1.68
CA GLU A 430 15.55 -24.96 -0.76
C GLU A 430 15.11 -25.32 0.66
N GLY A 431 13.79 -25.40 0.91
CA GLY A 431 13.22 -25.67 2.22
C GLY A 431 12.78 -24.42 2.96
N ASN A 432 12.24 -24.61 4.16
CA ASN A 432 11.54 -23.55 4.88
C ASN A 432 12.45 -22.63 5.71
N ASP A 433 13.70 -23.03 5.93
CA ASP A 433 14.63 -22.30 6.79
C ASP A 433 14.95 -20.92 6.22
N ASP A 434 14.85 -19.89 7.06
CA ASP A 434 15.31 -18.54 6.74
C ASP A 434 16.79 -18.40 7.10
N VAL A 435 17.66 -18.96 6.24
CA VAL A 435 19.13 -18.93 6.40
C VAL A 435 19.75 -17.55 6.22
N VAL A 436 18.97 -16.63 5.64
CA VAL A 436 19.32 -15.23 5.37
C VAL A 436 18.91 -14.33 6.55
N GLY A 437 17.79 -14.66 7.22
CA GLY A 437 17.31 -13.97 8.42
C GLY A 437 16.54 -12.67 8.17
N HIS A 438 16.60 -12.13 6.94
CA HIS A 438 15.95 -10.85 6.60
C HIS A 438 14.42 -10.94 6.69
N GLY A 439 13.81 -11.97 6.13
CA GLY A 439 12.36 -12.15 6.18
C GLY A 439 11.83 -12.36 7.60
N THR A 440 12.59 -13.04 8.47
CA THR A 440 12.28 -13.15 9.91
C THR A 440 12.31 -11.79 10.60
N HIS A 441 13.31 -10.95 10.32
CA HIS A 441 13.42 -9.59 10.86
C HIS A 441 12.27 -8.68 10.39
N VAL A 442 11.94 -8.74 9.10
CA VAL A 442 10.82 -8.03 8.48
C VAL A 442 9.49 -8.45 9.10
N ALA A 443 9.20 -9.76 9.18
CA ALA A 443 7.97 -10.26 9.77
C ALA A 443 7.86 -9.90 11.27
N GLY A 444 8.97 -9.95 11.99
CA GLY A 444 9.05 -9.57 13.39
C GLY A 444 8.78 -8.08 13.63
N THR A 445 9.28 -7.20 12.74
CA THR A 445 8.98 -5.76 12.77
C THR A 445 7.48 -5.49 12.58
N ILE A 446 6.81 -6.26 11.72
CA ILE A 446 5.36 -6.15 11.49
C ILE A 446 4.58 -6.61 12.72
N LEU A 447 4.80 -7.86 13.16
CA LEU A 447 3.88 -8.56 14.07
C LEU A 447 4.53 -9.37 15.18
N GLY A 448 5.84 -9.31 15.38
CA GLY A 448 6.52 -10.04 16.45
C GLY A 448 5.92 -9.70 17.81
N SER A 449 5.57 -10.70 18.62
CA SER A 449 4.93 -10.48 19.93
C SER A 449 5.88 -9.90 20.98
N GLY A 450 7.19 -9.94 20.73
CA GLY A 450 8.21 -9.59 21.72
C GLY A 450 8.41 -10.67 22.79
N ALA A 451 7.87 -11.89 22.62
CA ALA A 451 7.92 -12.94 23.63
C ALA A 451 9.36 -13.30 24.06
N ALA A 452 10.34 -13.27 23.14
CA ALA A 452 11.74 -13.49 23.47
C ALA A 452 12.44 -12.30 24.16
N SER A 453 11.73 -11.20 24.40
CA SER A 453 12.25 -9.95 25.02
C SER A 453 11.31 -9.40 26.10
N ASP A 454 10.46 -10.23 26.70
CA ASP A 454 9.45 -9.80 27.69
C ASP A 454 8.54 -8.65 27.18
N GLY A 455 8.33 -8.61 25.87
CA GLY A 455 7.52 -7.61 25.17
C GLY A 455 8.26 -6.33 24.80
N GLU A 456 9.55 -6.18 25.08
CA GLU A 456 10.33 -4.97 24.80
C GLU A 456 10.52 -4.73 23.29
N LEU A 457 10.85 -5.77 22.53
CA LEU A 457 11.15 -5.70 21.09
C LEU A 457 10.00 -6.24 20.24
N ARG A 458 8.77 -5.88 20.61
CA ARG A 458 7.57 -6.25 19.84
C ARG A 458 7.39 -5.40 18.59
N GLY A 459 6.81 -6.00 17.55
CA GLY A 459 6.38 -5.29 16.34
C GLY A 459 5.14 -4.40 16.59
N SER A 460 4.61 -3.83 15.52
CA SER A 460 3.41 -2.99 15.60
C SER A 460 2.14 -3.84 15.85
N ALA A 461 1.82 -4.75 14.93
CA ALA A 461 0.57 -5.51 14.88
C ALA A 461 0.68 -6.90 15.54
N THR A 462 0.82 -6.90 16.87
CA THR A 462 1.09 -8.09 17.69
C THR A 462 0.00 -9.18 17.69
N GLU A 463 -1.21 -8.91 17.19
CA GLU A 463 -2.32 -9.87 17.05
C GLU A 463 -2.67 -10.18 15.59
N ALA A 464 -1.90 -9.66 14.62
CA ALA A 464 -2.06 -10.01 13.21
C ALA A 464 -1.55 -11.42 12.90
N ARG A 465 -2.02 -11.98 11.78
CA ARG A 465 -1.55 -13.25 11.21
C ARG A 465 -0.67 -13.00 9.99
N LEU A 466 0.22 -13.95 9.71
CA LEU A 466 1.20 -13.86 8.64
C LEU A 466 0.92 -14.85 7.51
N LYS A 467 1.09 -14.42 6.27
CA LYS A 467 1.28 -15.27 5.09
C LYS A 467 2.67 -15.02 4.52
N MET A 468 3.54 -16.03 4.51
CA MET A 468 4.93 -15.87 4.07
C MET A 468 5.17 -16.53 2.71
N ALA A 469 5.77 -15.81 1.78
CA ALA A 469 6.34 -16.36 0.55
C ALA A 469 7.86 -16.19 0.58
N LYS A 470 8.58 -17.32 0.63
CA LYS A 470 10.03 -17.34 0.49
C LYS A 470 10.37 -17.30 -1.00
N VAL A 471 10.93 -16.18 -1.45
CA VAL A 471 11.38 -15.97 -2.83
C VAL A 471 12.90 -15.84 -2.94
N PHE A 472 13.59 -15.47 -1.86
CA PHE A 472 15.06 -15.42 -1.83
C PHE A 472 15.63 -16.66 -1.14
N GLY A 473 16.51 -17.35 -1.87
CA GLY A 473 17.23 -18.52 -1.38
C GLY A 473 18.59 -18.20 -0.76
N VAL A 474 19.43 -19.21 -0.58
CA VAL A 474 20.80 -19.12 -0.04
C VAL A 474 21.66 -18.14 -0.85
N LYS A 475 21.46 -18.10 -2.18
CA LYS A 475 22.18 -17.17 -3.07
C LYS A 475 21.78 -15.71 -2.86
N GLY A 476 20.68 -15.44 -2.16
CA GLY A 476 20.12 -14.10 -2.03
C GLY A 476 19.68 -13.52 -3.38
N GLU A 477 19.34 -14.34 -4.35
CA GLU A 477 18.89 -13.92 -5.68
C GLU A 477 17.56 -14.61 -6.01
N THR A 478 16.71 -13.92 -6.75
CA THR A 478 15.44 -14.44 -7.27
C THR A 478 15.14 -13.76 -8.59
N ASP A 479 14.30 -14.35 -9.43
CA ASP A 479 13.88 -13.69 -10.66
C ASP A 479 12.49 -13.07 -10.53
N GLU A 480 12.25 -12.05 -11.34
CA GLU A 480 11.00 -11.28 -11.36
C GLU A 480 9.74 -12.15 -11.46
N SER A 481 9.80 -13.24 -12.22
CA SER A 481 8.63 -14.12 -12.43
C SER A 481 8.25 -14.89 -11.16
N VAL A 482 9.22 -15.18 -10.28
CA VAL A 482 8.97 -15.78 -8.95
C VAL A 482 8.26 -14.78 -8.05
N ILE A 483 8.73 -13.52 -8.01
CA ILE A 483 8.11 -12.46 -7.21
C ILE A 483 6.67 -12.24 -7.69
N LEU A 484 6.44 -12.20 -9.00
CA LEU A 484 5.09 -12.07 -9.57
C LEU A 484 4.16 -13.23 -9.18
N ALA A 485 4.67 -14.47 -9.23
CA ALA A 485 3.91 -15.64 -8.77
C ALA A 485 3.55 -15.55 -7.28
N ALA A 486 4.49 -15.09 -6.45
CA ALA A 486 4.23 -14.84 -5.03
C ALA A 486 3.18 -13.73 -4.82
N MET A 487 3.24 -12.62 -5.56
CA MET A 487 2.24 -11.55 -5.53
C MET A 487 0.84 -12.08 -5.87
N LYS A 488 0.71 -12.92 -6.90
CA LYS A 488 -0.57 -13.54 -7.28
C LYS A 488 -1.07 -14.50 -6.20
N TRP A 489 -0.19 -15.28 -5.57
CA TRP A 489 -0.55 -16.16 -4.45
C TRP A 489 -1.05 -15.37 -3.23
N MET A 490 -0.48 -14.20 -2.96
CA MET A 490 -0.95 -13.30 -1.88
C MET A 490 -2.38 -12.80 -2.12
N ALA A 491 -2.79 -12.68 -3.39
CA ALA A 491 -4.16 -12.33 -3.78
C ALA A 491 -5.18 -13.46 -3.65
N GLY A 492 -4.76 -14.66 -3.23
CA GLY A 492 -5.59 -15.86 -3.18
C GLY A 492 -5.63 -16.66 -4.50
N GLY A 493 -4.81 -16.28 -5.48
CA GLY A 493 -4.62 -17.06 -6.71
C GLY A 493 -4.09 -18.47 -6.40
N ALA A 494 -4.50 -19.46 -7.20
CA ALA A 494 -4.24 -20.90 -7.07
C ALA A 494 -5.12 -21.71 -6.08
N GLY A 495 -6.32 -21.22 -5.72
CA GLY A 495 -7.40 -22.04 -5.15
C GLY A 495 -7.25 -22.50 -3.70
N ASN A 496 -6.10 -22.23 -3.05
CA ASN A 496 -5.75 -22.81 -1.75
C ASN A 496 -5.27 -21.78 -0.69
N GLY A 497 -5.42 -20.47 -0.92
CA GLY A 497 -4.88 -19.46 -0.01
C GLY A 497 -5.84 -18.31 0.26
N GLU A 498 -5.90 -17.88 1.52
CA GLU A 498 -6.58 -16.64 1.91
C GLU A 498 -5.89 -15.43 1.26
N LYS A 499 -6.69 -14.47 0.77
CA LYS A 499 -6.22 -13.18 0.30
C LYS A 499 -5.71 -12.38 1.50
N VAL A 500 -4.53 -11.78 1.38
CA VAL A 500 -3.99 -10.91 2.44
C VAL A 500 -4.61 -9.51 2.37
N ASP A 501 -4.69 -8.81 3.49
CA ASP A 501 -5.16 -7.41 3.52
C ASP A 501 -4.05 -6.44 3.14
N ILE A 502 -2.83 -6.72 3.61
CA ILE A 502 -1.64 -5.91 3.44
C ILE A 502 -0.53 -6.80 2.92
N LEU A 503 0.17 -6.36 1.88
CA LEU A 503 1.34 -7.04 1.32
C LEU A 503 2.58 -6.18 1.54
N ASN A 504 3.49 -6.62 2.41
CA ASN A 504 4.79 -6.00 2.58
C ASN A 504 5.80 -6.58 1.59
N MET A 505 6.47 -5.70 0.84
CA MET A 505 7.54 -6.01 -0.09
C MET A 505 8.79 -5.21 0.31
N SER A 506 9.57 -5.77 1.22
CA SER A 506 10.89 -5.25 1.64
C SER A 506 11.99 -5.61 0.64
N LEU A 507 11.68 -5.44 -0.65
CA LEU A 507 12.53 -5.74 -1.79
C LEU A 507 12.32 -4.67 -2.86
N GLY A 508 13.30 -4.54 -3.74
CA GLY A 508 13.22 -3.62 -4.85
C GLY A 508 14.29 -3.90 -5.90
N GLY A 509 14.09 -3.36 -7.10
CA GLY A 509 15.04 -3.50 -8.18
C GLY A 509 14.68 -2.63 -9.38
N PRO A 510 15.38 -2.82 -10.52
CA PRO A 510 15.13 -2.03 -11.71
C PRO A 510 13.72 -2.28 -12.25
N GLY A 511 13.01 -1.22 -12.64
CA GLY A 511 11.62 -1.27 -13.12
C GLY A 511 11.23 -0.01 -13.86
N VAL A 512 10.48 -0.14 -14.95
CA VAL A 512 9.85 1.02 -15.60
C VAL A 512 8.51 1.26 -14.88
N PRO A 513 8.31 2.41 -14.22
CA PRO A 513 7.15 2.64 -13.38
C PRO A 513 5.83 2.41 -14.10
N ASN A 514 4.88 1.72 -13.46
CA ASN A 514 3.53 1.38 -13.97
C ASN A 514 3.49 0.56 -15.27
N VAL A 515 4.64 0.07 -15.72
CA VAL A 515 4.79 -0.69 -16.97
C VAL A 515 5.40 -2.04 -16.67
N ASP A 516 6.46 -2.08 -15.85
CA ASP A 516 7.06 -3.35 -15.49
C ASP A 516 6.06 -4.27 -14.75
N PRO A 517 6.16 -5.60 -14.92
CA PRO A 517 5.24 -6.56 -14.32
C PRO A 517 5.02 -6.38 -12.82
N LEU A 518 6.06 -6.06 -12.03
CA LEU A 518 5.91 -5.94 -10.59
C LEU A 518 5.15 -4.67 -10.19
N SER A 519 5.50 -3.52 -10.77
CA SER A 519 4.83 -2.25 -10.45
C SER A 519 3.38 -2.24 -10.96
N SER A 520 3.16 -2.83 -12.14
CA SER A 520 1.83 -3.10 -12.70
C SER A 520 1.00 -4.02 -11.80
N MET A 521 1.58 -5.09 -11.27
CA MET A 521 0.87 -6.03 -10.40
C MET A 521 0.56 -5.36 -9.06
N ALA A 522 1.49 -4.56 -8.52
CA ALA A 522 1.25 -3.80 -7.29
C ALA A 522 0.06 -2.82 -7.44
N ASN A 523 -0.04 -2.14 -8.58
CA ASN A 523 -1.19 -1.31 -8.91
C ASN A 523 -2.48 -2.13 -8.99
N TRP A 524 -2.46 -3.28 -9.69
CA TRP A 524 -3.61 -4.16 -9.83
C TRP A 524 -4.08 -4.73 -8.49
N LEU A 525 -3.16 -5.18 -7.63
CA LEU A 525 -3.48 -5.68 -6.29
C LEU A 525 -4.16 -4.61 -5.43
N THR A 526 -3.67 -3.38 -5.51
CA THR A 526 -4.25 -2.26 -4.76
C THR A 526 -5.63 -1.89 -5.29
N ALA A 527 -5.77 -1.69 -6.60
CA ALA A 527 -6.99 -1.19 -7.21
C ALA A 527 -8.10 -2.25 -7.31
N LYS A 528 -7.75 -3.49 -7.68
CA LYS A 528 -8.71 -4.57 -8.01
C LYS A 528 -8.81 -5.62 -6.92
N ALA A 529 -7.68 -6.10 -6.37
CA ALA A 529 -7.72 -7.10 -5.30
C ALA A 529 -8.05 -6.50 -3.92
N LYS A 530 -8.07 -5.16 -3.80
CA LYS A 530 -8.30 -4.42 -2.55
C LYS A 530 -7.28 -4.82 -1.47
N MET A 531 -6.01 -4.83 -1.85
CA MET A 531 -4.88 -5.14 -0.98
C MET A 531 -3.95 -3.93 -0.86
N LEU A 532 -3.59 -3.53 0.36
CA LEU A 532 -2.60 -2.46 0.50
C LEU A 532 -1.19 -3.03 0.24
N VAL A 533 -0.58 -2.67 -0.88
CA VAL A 533 0.83 -3.00 -1.14
C VAL A 533 1.73 -1.96 -0.49
N VAL A 534 2.56 -2.38 0.46
CA VAL A 534 3.57 -1.55 1.14
C VAL A 534 4.94 -1.96 0.62
N ALA A 535 5.63 -1.05 -0.05
CA ALA A 535 6.91 -1.33 -0.69
C ALA A 535 8.02 -0.43 -0.12
N ALA A 536 9.21 -1.00 0.06
CA ALA A 536 10.40 -0.21 0.38
C ALA A 536 10.75 0.72 -0.79
N ALA A 537 11.20 1.95 -0.49
CA ALA A 537 11.62 2.90 -1.53
C ALA A 537 12.88 2.43 -2.28
N GLY A 538 13.76 1.69 -1.61
CA GLY A 538 15.07 1.31 -2.10
C GLY A 538 16.19 1.98 -1.32
N ASN A 539 17.41 1.45 -1.48
CA ASN A 539 18.62 1.92 -0.80
C ASN A 539 19.63 2.55 -1.78
N ASP A 540 19.15 3.02 -2.94
CA ASP A 540 19.96 3.63 -4.01
C ASP A 540 20.03 5.17 -3.90
N GLY A 541 19.65 5.71 -2.74
CA GLY A 541 19.84 7.11 -2.40
C GLY A 541 21.33 7.49 -2.29
N PRO A 542 21.65 8.79 -2.21
CA PRO A 542 20.75 9.93 -2.03
C PRO A 542 20.25 10.55 -3.35
N TRP A 543 20.34 9.83 -4.46
CA TRP A 543 20.05 10.34 -5.79
C TRP A 543 18.55 10.54 -6.04
N THR A 544 18.19 11.61 -6.75
CA THR A 544 16.84 11.85 -7.27
C THR A 544 16.47 10.80 -8.31
N GLY A 545 15.22 10.32 -8.30
CA GLY A 545 14.74 9.31 -9.26
C GLY A 545 15.26 7.89 -9.01
N SER A 546 15.67 7.59 -7.78
CA SER A 546 16.27 6.30 -7.36
C SER A 546 15.26 5.31 -6.78
N VAL A 547 13.96 5.62 -6.81
CA VAL A 547 12.90 4.70 -6.33
C VAL A 547 12.70 3.58 -7.37
N GLY A 548 12.99 2.34 -6.97
CA GLY A 548 12.88 1.15 -7.83
C GLY A 548 11.50 0.49 -7.80
N SER A 549 11.30 -0.55 -8.63
CA SER A 549 10.09 -1.37 -8.61
C SER A 549 10.13 -2.42 -7.49
N PRO A 550 9.02 -2.70 -6.78
CA PRO A 550 7.66 -2.18 -7.00
C PRO A 550 7.37 -0.84 -6.28
N GLY A 551 8.32 -0.26 -5.55
CA GLY A 551 8.15 1.03 -4.87
C GLY A 551 7.83 2.21 -5.79
N ASN A 552 8.15 2.11 -7.08
CA ASN A 552 7.83 3.10 -8.10
C ASN A 552 6.37 2.99 -8.59
N ALA A 553 5.60 1.96 -8.18
CA ALA A 553 4.19 1.82 -8.54
C ALA A 553 3.35 2.97 -7.98
N ARG A 554 2.45 3.51 -8.80
CA ARG A 554 1.58 4.63 -8.44
C ARG A 554 0.74 4.37 -7.18
N TYR A 555 0.13 3.19 -7.08
CA TYR A 555 -0.83 2.88 -6.02
C TYR A 555 -0.21 2.23 -4.79
N ALA A 556 0.98 1.64 -4.88
CA ALA A 556 1.71 1.12 -3.72
C ALA A 556 1.96 2.25 -2.70
N LEU A 557 1.95 1.92 -1.40
CA LEU A 557 2.44 2.77 -0.33
C LEU A 557 3.96 2.59 -0.21
N THR A 558 4.71 3.55 -0.72
CA THR A 558 6.18 3.48 -0.80
C THR A 558 6.80 4.17 0.40
N VAL A 559 7.68 3.46 1.10
CA VAL A 559 8.21 3.88 2.39
C VAL A 559 9.72 4.14 2.29
N GLY A 560 10.11 5.39 2.51
CA GLY A 560 11.52 5.79 2.69
C GLY A 560 11.98 5.65 4.15
N GLY A 561 13.25 5.94 4.40
CA GLY A 561 13.89 5.69 5.70
C GLY A 561 14.42 6.94 6.41
N VAL A 562 14.19 7.02 7.72
CA VAL A 562 14.93 7.90 8.65
C VAL A 562 15.82 7.12 9.61
N THR A 563 16.91 7.76 10.06
CA THR A 563 17.70 7.31 11.20
C THR A 563 16.90 7.46 12.50
N LYS A 564 17.42 6.92 13.61
CA LYS A 564 16.76 7.03 14.92
C LYS A 564 16.73 8.47 15.47
N GLU A 565 17.56 9.34 14.94
CA GLU A 565 17.57 10.79 15.23
C GLU A 565 16.53 11.56 14.41
N GLY A 566 15.78 10.88 13.54
CA GLY A 566 14.76 11.49 12.69
C GLY A 566 15.31 12.25 11.48
N LYS A 567 16.56 11.98 11.08
CA LYS A 567 17.15 12.49 9.84
C LYS A 567 16.88 11.52 8.70
N VAL A 568 16.67 12.00 7.47
CA VAL A 568 16.55 11.12 6.31
C VAL A 568 17.84 10.31 6.16
N ALA A 569 17.72 8.98 6.09
CA ALA A 569 18.86 8.11 5.92
C ALA A 569 19.51 8.35 4.55
N PHE A 570 20.84 8.45 4.50
CA PHE A 570 21.54 8.83 3.27
C PHE A 570 21.29 7.84 2.11
N PHE A 571 21.11 6.56 2.42
CA PHE A 571 20.83 5.50 1.45
C PHE A 571 19.38 5.51 0.97
N SER A 572 18.45 6.17 1.66
CA SER A 572 17.03 6.10 1.29
C SER A 572 16.82 6.66 -0.12
N SER A 573 16.26 5.85 -1.01
CA SER A 573 15.90 6.28 -2.37
C SER A 573 14.91 7.45 -2.33
N ARG A 574 15.00 8.31 -3.34
CA ARG A 574 14.26 9.58 -3.46
C ARG A 574 13.60 9.67 -4.82
N GLY A 575 12.43 10.28 -4.86
CA GLY A 575 11.74 10.61 -6.09
C GLY A 575 12.35 11.83 -6.79
N PRO A 576 11.58 12.49 -7.68
CA PRO A 576 10.25 12.04 -8.13
C PRO A 576 10.37 10.78 -9.00
N VAL A 577 9.24 10.09 -9.21
CA VAL A 577 9.16 9.02 -10.20
C VAL A 577 8.73 9.61 -11.53
N VAL A 578 9.50 9.29 -12.58
CA VAL A 578 9.23 9.70 -13.96
C VAL A 578 8.82 8.46 -14.75
N ASP A 579 7.59 8.47 -15.24
CA ASP A 579 7.08 7.51 -16.21
C ASP A 579 7.16 8.15 -17.60
N GLU A 580 8.27 7.92 -18.29
CA GLU A 580 8.51 8.51 -19.62
C GLU A 580 7.49 8.05 -20.65
N GLN A 581 7.00 6.81 -20.54
CA GLN A 581 6.08 6.22 -21.51
C GLN A 581 4.70 6.89 -21.44
N ASN A 582 4.22 7.17 -20.24
CA ASN A 582 2.95 7.86 -20.03
C ASN A 582 3.11 9.37 -19.84
N ARG A 583 4.36 9.88 -19.90
CA ARG A 583 4.74 11.26 -19.59
C ARG A 583 4.20 11.72 -18.24
N GLU A 584 4.27 10.86 -17.23
CA GLU A 584 3.80 11.17 -15.90
C GLU A 584 4.96 11.45 -14.93
N LEU A 585 4.70 12.39 -14.03
CA LEU A 585 5.53 12.72 -12.89
C LEU A 585 4.67 12.64 -11.64
N TYR A 586 5.10 11.87 -10.65
CA TYR A 586 4.46 11.80 -9.34
C TYR A 586 5.47 11.59 -8.21
N GLY A 587 5.10 12.06 -7.01
CA GLY A 587 5.96 12.03 -5.84
C GLY A 587 6.06 10.63 -5.23
N LYS A 588 7.30 10.24 -4.90
CA LYS A 588 7.66 9.10 -4.07
C LYS A 588 8.91 9.48 -3.25
N PRO A 589 9.17 8.88 -2.08
CA PRO A 589 8.29 7.96 -1.35
C PRO A 589 6.98 8.65 -0.93
N ASP A 590 5.97 7.86 -0.55
CA ASP A 590 4.70 8.43 -0.05
C ASP A 590 4.85 8.98 1.37
N LEU A 591 5.64 8.31 2.21
CA LEU A 591 6.00 8.71 3.58
C LEU A 591 7.29 8.01 4.03
N LEU A 592 7.76 8.33 5.24
CA LEU A 592 8.94 7.74 5.86
C LEU A 592 8.58 6.85 7.05
N GLY A 593 9.37 5.80 7.27
CA GLY A 593 9.45 5.04 8.51
C GLY A 593 10.88 5.04 9.05
N VAL A 594 11.10 4.45 10.23
CA VAL A 594 12.44 4.32 10.82
C VAL A 594 13.18 3.18 10.13
N SER A 595 14.22 3.53 9.38
CA SER A 595 15.10 2.56 8.71
C SER A 595 16.31 2.17 9.56
N GLY A 596 16.55 2.87 10.67
CA GLY A 596 17.81 2.76 11.40
C GLY A 596 18.95 3.52 10.70
N ASP A 597 20.14 3.43 11.29
CA ASP A 597 21.35 4.06 10.78
C ASP A 597 22.47 3.04 10.51
N VAL A 598 23.50 3.45 9.78
CA VAL A 598 24.71 2.67 9.59
C VAL A 598 25.92 3.42 10.08
N ASP A 599 26.68 2.77 10.96
CA ASP A 599 27.99 3.25 11.39
C ASP A 599 29.04 2.93 10.31
N LEU A 600 29.21 3.87 9.38
CA LEU A 600 30.19 3.78 8.31
C LEU A 600 31.64 3.82 8.81
N SER A 601 31.90 4.24 10.06
CA SER A 601 33.26 4.20 10.63
C SER A 601 33.75 2.77 10.85
N ARG A 602 32.82 1.81 10.89
CA ARG A 602 33.07 0.36 11.03
C ARG A 602 33.24 -0.36 9.70
N VAL A 603 33.21 0.39 8.59
CA VAL A 603 33.49 -0.12 7.26
C VAL A 603 34.99 -0.02 6.98
N ASN A 604 35.59 -1.09 6.46
CA ASN A 604 37.01 -1.08 6.08
C ASN A 604 37.25 0.00 5.00
N PRO A 605 38.12 1.00 5.23
CA PRO A 605 38.37 2.09 4.28
C PRO A 605 38.87 1.61 2.90
N ALA A 606 39.51 0.44 2.82
CA ALA A 606 39.95 -0.14 1.54
C ALA A 606 38.79 -0.53 0.59
N LEU A 607 37.56 -0.53 1.10
CA LEU A 607 36.32 -0.78 0.37
C LEU A 607 35.64 0.51 -0.11
N LEU A 608 36.19 1.66 0.24
CA LEU A 608 35.69 2.97 -0.18
C LEU A 608 36.58 3.43 -1.34
N VAL A 609 36.07 3.32 -2.58
CA VAL A 609 36.85 3.71 -3.78
C VAL A 609 36.70 5.21 -4.02
N ASP A 610 37.81 5.94 -4.06
CA ASP A 610 37.86 7.35 -4.46
C ASP A 610 37.71 7.50 -5.99
N GLY A 611 36.86 8.43 -6.44
CA GLY A 611 37.04 9.12 -7.74
C GLY A 611 36.44 8.49 -9.01
N ALA A 612 35.34 7.76 -8.94
CA ALA A 612 34.67 7.27 -10.16
C ALA A 612 33.85 8.35 -10.88
N ASP A 613 33.86 8.29 -12.23
CA ASP A 613 33.18 9.23 -13.12
C ASP A 613 31.65 9.21 -12.92
N PRO A 614 31.01 10.34 -12.57
CA PRO A 614 29.58 10.42 -12.26
C PRO A 614 28.63 10.22 -13.45
N LYS A 615 29.12 9.97 -14.67
CA LYS A 615 28.29 9.78 -15.88
C LYS A 615 28.51 8.48 -16.65
N ALA A 616 29.38 7.58 -16.20
CA ALA A 616 29.58 6.29 -16.86
C ALA A 616 28.74 5.20 -16.19
N PRO A 617 27.93 4.41 -16.93
CA PRO A 617 27.45 3.13 -16.39
C PRO A 617 28.70 2.27 -16.16
N ALA A 618 29.04 2.03 -14.90
CA ALA A 618 30.31 1.38 -14.56
C ALA A 618 30.31 -0.08 -15.05
N ALA A 619 31.00 -0.30 -16.18
CA ALA A 619 31.33 -1.61 -16.70
C ALA A 619 32.42 -2.27 -15.82
N GLY A 620 32.03 -2.74 -14.64
CA GLY A 620 32.90 -3.47 -13.71
C GLY A 620 32.62 -3.20 -12.23
N GLY A 621 31.34 -3.14 -11.83
CA GLY A 621 30.84 -2.69 -10.53
C GLY A 621 31.35 -3.42 -9.28
N LEU A 622 30.53 -3.46 -8.22
CA LEU A 622 30.73 -4.03 -6.87
C LEU A 622 31.37 -5.44 -6.76
N ALA A 623 31.79 -6.07 -7.87
CA ALA A 623 32.59 -7.29 -7.87
C ALA A 623 33.91 -7.16 -7.08
N SER A 624 34.47 -5.95 -6.92
CA SER A 624 35.61 -5.72 -6.00
C SER A 624 35.20 -5.58 -4.53
N LEU A 625 33.91 -5.40 -4.25
CA LEU A 625 33.37 -5.19 -2.92
C LEU A 625 32.65 -6.40 -2.36
N ALA A 626 32.46 -7.48 -3.12
CA ALA A 626 31.77 -8.70 -2.69
C ALA A 626 32.60 -9.62 -1.75
N GLY A 627 33.78 -9.17 -1.31
CA GLY A 627 34.75 -10.00 -0.57
C GLY A 627 35.15 -9.49 0.82
N ALA A 628 34.50 -8.49 1.38
CA ALA A 628 34.93 -7.92 2.66
C ALA A 628 33.87 -7.98 3.75
N ALA A 629 34.06 -8.95 4.63
CA ALA A 629 33.39 -9.03 5.91
C ALA A 629 33.79 -7.82 6.79
N SER A 630 32.82 -7.07 7.30
CA SER A 630 33.09 -6.20 8.45
C SER A 630 33.21 -7.10 9.68
N GLU A 631 34.28 -6.95 10.47
CA GLU A 631 34.47 -7.69 11.72
C GLU A 631 33.57 -7.18 12.86
N SER A 632 32.75 -6.15 12.61
CA SER A 632 31.90 -5.51 13.63
C SER A 632 30.52 -5.16 13.07
N CYS A 633 29.53 -5.01 13.96
CA CYS A 633 28.19 -4.65 13.53
C CYS A 633 28.14 -3.21 12.98
N ILE A 634 27.81 -3.05 11.70
CA ILE A 634 27.61 -1.75 11.06
C ILE A 634 26.20 -1.19 11.22
N TYR A 635 25.20 -2.04 11.48
CA TYR A 635 23.80 -1.65 11.59
C TYR A 635 23.41 -1.13 12.97
N ALA A 636 24.33 -0.65 13.80
CA ALA A 636 23.98 -0.06 15.10
C ALA A 636 24.16 1.45 15.00
N PRO A 637 23.11 2.29 15.24
CA PRO A 637 21.80 2.00 15.85
C PRO A 637 20.65 1.68 14.86
N GLY A 638 20.52 0.42 14.44
CA GLY A 638 19.49 -0.05 13.51
C GLY A 638 18.17 -0.42 14.17
N VAL A 639 17.26 -0.97 13.38
CA VAL A 639 15.99 -1.52 13.87
C VAL A 639 16.25 -2.89 14.46
N ALA A 640 15.87 -3.10 15.72
CA ALA A 640 15.95 -4.39 16.39
C ALA A 640 14.67 -5.19 16.11
N ALA A 641 14.82 -6.43 15.65
CA ALA A 641 13.70 -7.35 15.43
C ALA A 641 14.18 -8.82 15.51
N PRO A 642 13.24 -9.78 15.60
CA PRO A 642 13.53 -11.21 15.61
C PRO A 642 14.59 -11.64 14.60
N ARG A 643 15.49 -12.50 15.06
CA ARG A 643 16.56 -13.11 14.30
C ARG A 643 16.22 -14.57 14.08
N SER A 644 16.36 -15.05 12.84
CA SER A 644 16.24 -16.48 12.54
C SER A 644 17.33 -17.27 13.26
N SER A 645 16.96 -18.40 13.86
CA SER A 645 17.92 -19.35 14.45
C SER A 645 18.82 -20.02 13.40
N HIS A 646 18.38 -20.01 12.13
CA HIS A 646 19.12 -20.52 10.97
C HIS A 646 19.97 -19.44 10.27
N ASP A 647 19.90 -18.19 10.74
CA ASP A 647 20.66 -17.07 10.19
C ASP A 647 22.17 -17.31 10.32
N THR A 648 22.83 -17.38 9.16
CA THR A 648 24.26 -17.66 9.06
C THR A 648 25.16 -16.50 9.50
N ASP A 649 24.65 -15.26 9.48
CA ASP A 649 25.39 -14.06 9.88
C ASP A 649 25.13 -13.72 11.34
N LYS A 650 26.08 -14.03 12.24
CA LYS A 650 25.96 -13.78 13.68
C LYS A 650 26.27 -12.34 14.12
N LEU A 651 26.66 -11.47 13.19
CA LEU A 651 26.92 -10.07 13.49
C LEU A 651 25.60 -9.33 13.81
N CYS A 652 25.73 -8.19 14.46
CA CYS A 652 24.61 -7.30 14.80
C CYS A 652 23.52 -7.89 15.70
N SER A 653 23.80 -8.95 16.47
CA SER A 653 22.87 -9.39 17.52
C SER A 653 22.64 -8.28 18.55
N VAL A 654 21.40 -8.18 19.08
CA VAL A 654 21.08 -7.24 20.14
C VAL A 654 21.82 -7.67 21.42
N SER A 655 22.54 -6.75 22.05
CA SER A 655 23.36 -7.07 23.23
C SER A 655 22.52 -7.74 24.32
N GLY A 656 22.95 -8.93 24.77
CA GLY A 656 22.25 -9.70 25.79
C GLY A 656 21.05 -10.52 25.28
N ASN A 657 20.68 -10.45 24.00
CA ASN A 657 19.57 -11.22 23.45
C ASN A 657 19.85 -11.72 22.03
N ALA A 658 20.26 -12.99 21.92
CA ALA A 658 20.59 -13.63 20.64
C ALA A 658 19.37 -13.89 19.74
N ASN A 659 18.14 -13.76 20.26
CA ASN A 659 16.91 -13.92 19.48
C ASN A 659 16.59 -12.68 18.63
N TYR A 660 17.33 -11.57 18.80
CA TYR A 660 17.11 -10.34 18.06
C TYR A 660 18.39 -9.85 17.40
N ARG A 661 18.25 -9.14 16.28
CA ARG A 661 19.37 -8.47 15.61
C ARG A 661 18.98 -7.08 15.12
N TYR A 662 20.00 -6.24 14.96
CA TYR A 662 19.89 -4.97 14.26
C TYR A 662 20.04 -5.18 12.75
N MET A 663 19.18 -4.49 11.99
CA MET A 663 19.32 -4.27 10.55
C MET A 663 18.97 -2.81 10.24
N SER A 664 19.53 -2.27 9.17
CA SER A 664 19.18 -0.94 8.67
C SER A 664 18.89 -0.97 7.18
N GLY A 665 17.93 -0.16 6.75
CA GLY A 665 17.49 -0.07 5.37
C GLY A 665 16.02 0.33 5.25
N THR A 666 15.60 0.76 4.06
CA THR A 666 14.17 0.98 3.79
C THR A 666 13.34 -0.31 3.96
N SER A 667 13.99 -1.47 3.85
CA SER A 667 13.46 -2.79 4.21
C SER A 667 13.02 -2.96 5.67
N MET A 668 13.47 -2.10 6.59
CA MET A 668 13.03 -2.07 7.99
C MET A 668 11.97 -0.98 8.24
N ALA A 669 11.97 0.07 7.42
CA ALA A 669 10.96 1.14 7.48
C ALA A 669 9.61 0.68 6.91
N ALA A 670 9.60 -0.02 5.77
CA ALA A 670 8.40 -0.56 5.14
C ALA A 670 7.57 -1.48 6.07
N PRO A 671 8.15 -2.50 6.74
CA PRO A 671 7.39 -3.38 7.62
C PRO A 671 6.86 -2.67 8.86
N GLN A 672 7.55 -1.64 9.36
CA GLN A 672 7.04 -0.82 10.45
C GLN A 672 5.70 -0.16 10.04
N VAL A 673 5.66 0.46 8.86
CA VAL A 673 4.45 1.08 8.30
C VAL A 673 3.39 0.03 7.96
N ALA A 674 3.78 -1.13 7.42
CA ALA A 674 2.85 -2.23 7.15
C ALA A 674 2.18 -2.75 8.43
N GLY A 675 2.94 -2.85 9.53
CA GLY A 675 2.39 -3.20 10.84
C GLY A 675 1.43 -2.14 11.37
N MET A 676 1.76 -0.85 11.26
CA MET A 676 0.83 0.23 11.65
C MET A 676 -0.44 0.26 10.78
N ALA A 677 -0.32 -0.04 9.49
CA ALA A 677 -1.47 -0.23 8.62
C ALA A 677 -2.33 -1.42 9.09
N ALA A 678 -1.70 -2.53 9.51
CA ALA A 678 -2.40 -3.71 9.99
C ALA A 678 -3.16 -3.42 11.29
N ASP A 679 -2.60 -2.61 12.18
CA ASP A 679 -3.26 -2.09 13.39
C ASP A 679 -4.56 -1.35 13.05
N VAL A 680 -4.50 -0.43 12.10
CA VAL A 680 -5.67 0.31 11.61
C VAL A 680 -6.69 -0.63 11.00
N VAL A 681 -6.29 -1.49 10.07
CA VAL A 681 -7.18 -2.44 9.38
C VAL A 681 -7.88 -3.37 10.37
N GLY A 682 -7.16 -3.90 11.36
CA GLY A 682 -7.73 -4.80 12.36
C GLY A 682 -8.75 -4.08 13.25
N TYR A 683 -8.45 -2.84 13.63
CA TYR A 683 -9.39 -2.01 14.38
C TYR A 683 -10.66 -1.72 13.58
N LEU A 684 -10.54 -1.30 12.32
CA LEU A 684 -11.69 -1.02 11.44
C LEU A 684 -12.60 -2.24 11.26
N LYS A 685 -12.01 -3.41 10.98
CA LYS A 685 -12.74 -4.67 10.87
C LYS A 685 -13.48 -5.03 12.15
N ALA A 686 -12.85 -4.85 13.31
CA ALA A 686 -13.47 -5.10 14.61
C ALA A 686 -14.68 -4.17 14.87
N GLN A 687 -14.72 -3.00 14.23
CA GLN A 687 -15.83 -2.05 14.30
C GLN A 687 -16.86 -2.24 13.17
N GLY A 688 -16.68 -3.24 12.30
CA GLY A 688 -17.59 -3.55 11.20
C GLY A 688 -17.44 -2.66 9.97
N TYR A 689 -16.29 -2.02 9.77
CA TYR A 689 -16.03 -1.18 8.59
C TYR A 689 -15.47 -2.02 7.44
N GLU A 690 -15.89 -1.73 6.21
CA GLU A 690 -15.18 -2.16 5.01
C GLU A 690 -13.86 -1.39 4.90
N VAL A 691 -12.81 -2.06 4.42
CA VAL A 691 -11.45 -1.51 4.35
C VAL A 691 -11.05 -1.29 2.89
N ASP A 692 -10.86 -0.02 2.51
CA ASP A 692 -10.26 0.37 1.24
C ASP A 692 -8.76 0.69 1.42
N PRO A 693 -7.84 0.03 0.69
CA PRO A 693 -6.41 0.34 0.78
C PRO A 693 -6.06 1.81 0.46
N PHE A 694 -6.81 2.48 -0.42
CA PHE A 694 -6.51 3.89 -0.71
C PHE A 694 -6.86 4.82 0.46
N GLU A 695 -7.89 4.50 1.23
CA GLU A 695 -8.23 5.24 2.45
C GLU A 695 -7.21 5.02 3.55
N VAL A 696 -6.76 3.78 3.76
CA VAL A 696 -5.69 3.48 4.73
C VAL A 696 -4.41 4.21 4.33
N LYS A 697 -4.02 4.15 3.04
CA LYS A 697 -2.88 4.91 2.51
C LYS A 697 -3.04 6.41 2.76
N ALA A 698 -4.21 6.97 2.44
CA ALA A 698 -4.51 8.39 2.64
C ALA A 698 -4.40 8.81 4.11
N LEU A 699 -4.96 8.02 5.03
CA LEU A 699 -4.88 8.25 6.48
C LEU A 699 -3.43 8.31 6.96
N LEU A 700 -2.62 7.32 6.59
CA LEU A 700 -1.21 7.24 7.03
C LEU A 700 -0.40 8.44 6.53
N MET A 701 -0.65 8.90 5.31
CA MET A 701 0.00 10.09 4.75
C MET A 701 -0.53 11.38 5.38
N GLU A 702 -1.84 11.52 5.57
CA GLU A 702 -2.47 12.71 6.16
C GLU A 702 -2.00 12.97 7.60
N THR A 703 -1.76 11.90 8.35
CA THR A 703 -1.35 11.96 9.76
C THR A 703 0.17 11.98 9.95
N ALA A 704 0.94 11.84 8.86
CA ALA A 704 2.40 11.86 8.93
C ALA A 704 2.92 13.22 9.44
N ARG A 705 4.04 13.17 10.15
CA ARG A 705 4.73 14.34 10.68
C ARG A 705 5.74 14.85 9.66
N GLU A 706 5.45 16.01 9.07
CA GLU A 706 6.35 16.69 8.15
C GLU A 706 7.69 17.06 8.81
N LEU A 707 8.79 16.84 8.10
CA LEU A 707 10.16 17.21 8.47
C LEU A 707 10.52 18.50 7.74
N ALA A 708 10.54 19.63 8.45
CA ALA A 708 10.61 20.97 7.86
C ALA A 708 11.82 21.26 6.95
N ALA A 709 12.88 20.46 7.00
CA ALA A 709 14.11 20.66 6.22
C ALA A 709 14.14 19.88 4.90
N GLU A 710 13.14 19.03 4.61
CA GLU A 710 13.20 18.05 3.51
C GLU A 710 12.20 18.35 2.39
N GLY A 711 12.58 18.11 1.14
CA GLY A 711 11.67 18.23 -0.01
C GLY A 711 10.68 17.07 -0.09
N LYS A 712 9.51 17.27 -0.71
CA LYS A 712 8.48 16.22 -0.88
C LYS A 712 8.98 14.97 -1.61
N ASP A 713 9.92 15.12 -2.54
CA ASP A 713 10.54 13.98 -3.24
C ASP A 713 11.51 13.17 -2.36
N VAL A 714 11.80 13.67 -1.16
CA VAL A 714 12.66 13.00 -0.17
C VAL A 714 11.81 12.39 0.93
N GLN A 715 10.92 13.19 1.55
CA GLN A 715 10.16 12.78 2.72
C GLN A 715 8.72 12.32 2.44
N GLY A 716 8.21 12.51 1.23
CA GLY A 716 6.80 12.31 0.94
C GLY A 716 5.93 13.22 1.81
N ALA A 717 4.98 12.61 2.53
CA ALA A 717 4.14 13.28 3.52
C ALA A 717 4.84 13.50 4.89
N GLY A 718 6.03 12.92 5.10
CA GLY A 718 6.77 12.98 6.36
C GLY A 718 6.88 11.63 7.06
N LEU A 719 7.30 11.64 8.34
CA LEU A 719 7.44 10.44 9.16
C LEU A 719 6.09 9.93 9.64
N VAL A 720 5.80 8.63 9.48
CA VAL A 720 4.58 8.00 10.01
C VAL A 720 4.41 8.27 11.51
N ASN A 721 3.17 8.53 11.96
CA ASN A 721 2.89 9.00 13.31
C ASN A 721 1.69 8.28 13.93
N GLY A 722 1.97 7.25 14.73
CA GLY A 722 1.00 6.40 15.40
C GLY A 722 0.11 7.12 16.39
N GLU A 723 0.57 8.22 17.00
CA GLU A 723 -0.27 9.04 17.89
C GLU A 723 -1.35 9.79 17.10
N ALA A 724 -0.94 10.45 16.00
CA ALA A 724 -1.88 11.12 15.11
C ALA A 724 -2.84 10.12 14.43
N ILE A 725 -2.34 8.94 14.03
CA ILE A 725 -3.18 7.85 13.49
C ILE A 725 -4.21 7.40 14.52
N ALA A 726 -3.77 7.04 15.73
CA ALA A 726 -4.66 6.57 16.78
C ALA A 726 -5.75 7.60 17.11
N GLN A 727 -5.36 8.86 17.30
CA GLN A 727 -6.29 9.94 17.56
C GLN A 727 -7.27 10.13 16.41
N SER A 728 -6.77 10.16 15.18
CA SER A 728 -7.56 10.36 13.96
C SER A 728 -8.55 9.22 13.74
N VAL A 729 -8.12 7.95 13.83
CA VAL A 729 -8.98 6.78 13.63
C VAL A 729 -10.02 6.65 14.74
N VAL A 730 -9.63 6.82 16.01
CA VAL A 730 -10.59 6.72 17.12
C VAL A 730 -11.63 7.84 17.05
N ASP A 731 -11.18 9.08 16.80
CA ASP A 731 -12.09 10.21 16.61
C ASP A 731 -13.02 9.94 15.44
N ARG A 732 -12.46 9.58 14.27
CA ARG A 732 -13.24 9.33 13.07
C ARG A 732 -14.24 8.19 13.28
N VAL A 733 -13.84 7.05 13.83
CA VAL A 733 -14.76 5.93 14.07
C VAL A 733 -15.86 6.27 15.09
N LYS A 734 -15.55 7.00 16.16
CA LYS A 734 -16.55 7.40 17.17
C LYS A 734 -17.62 8.32 16.60
N ARG A 735 -17.17 9.35 15.88
CA ARG A 735 -18.00 10.36 15.21
C ARG A 735 -18.69 9.80 13.98
N GLY A 736 -18.18 8.66 13.54
CA GLY A 736 -18.49 8.11 12.29
C GLY A 736 -18.03 8.98 11.15
N LEU A 737 -16.75 8.94 10.83
CA LEU A 737 -16.09 9.64 9.74
C LEU A 737 -15.25 8.62 8.95
N PRO A 738 -15.03 8.82 7.63
CA PRO A 738 -14.20 7.94 6.85
C PRO A 738 -12.80 8.15 7.35
N VAL A 739 -12.09 7.06 7.55
CA VAL A 739 -10.77 7.12 8.16
C VAL A 739 -9.73 7.69 7.20
N GLY A 740 -9.91 7.54 5.89
CA GLY A 740 -9.10 8.19 4.86
C GLY A 740 -9.72 9.46 4.29
N ASN A 741 -8.89 10.34 3.74
CA ASN A 741 -9.38 11.46 2.95
C ASN A 741 -9.79 10.98 1.54
N VAL A 742 -11.10 10.88 1.30
CA VAL A 742 -11.69 10.40 0.02
C VAL A 742 -11.24 11.25 -1.20
N ALA A 743 -11.11 12.56 -1.04
CA ALA A 743 -10.60 13.41 -2.12
C ALA A 743 -9.13 13.10 -2.43
N PHE A 744 -8.35 12.83 -1.37
CA PHE A 744 -6.96 12.46 -1.51
C PHE A 744 -6.80 11.05 -2.10
N SER A 745 -7.60 10.08 -1.65
CA SER A 745 -7.64 8.70 -2.20
C SER A 745 -7.93 8.71 -3.70
N LEU A 746 -8.93 9.49 -4.11
CA LEU A 746 -9.23 9.70 -5.52
C LEU A 746 -8.10 10.42 -6.26
N SER A 747 -7.50 11.44 -5.66
CA SER A 747 -6.41 12.18 -6.31
C SER A 747 -5.20 11.30 -6.63
N MET A 748 -4.96 10.25 -5.83
CA MET A 748 -3.93 9.24 -6.08
C MET A 748 -4.25 8.36 -7.29
N ARG A 749 -5.53 8.15 -7.59
CA ARG A 749 -6.03 7.36 -8.73
C ARG A 749 -6.00 8.12 -10.06
N LEU A 750 -6.04 9.45 -10.01
CA LEU A 750 -6.03 10.31 -11.19
C LEU A 750 -4.62 10.46 -11.79
N THR A 751 -4.48 10.04 -13.04
CA THR A 751 -3.31 10.29 -13.89
C THR A 751 -3.18 11.79 -14.24
N GLN A 752 -2.02 12.22 -14.74
CA GLN A 752 -1.88 13.58 -15.27
C GLN A 752 -2.86 13.84 -16.43
N ARG A 753 -3.11 12.83 -17.26
CA ARG A 753 -4.12 12.88 -18.32
C ARG A 753 -5.52 13.05 -17.74
N ASP A 754 -5.87 12.30 -16.70
CA ASP A 754 -7.19 12.42 -16.06
C ASP A 754 -7.40 13.84 -15.52
N ARG A 755 -6.38 14.42 -14.87
CA ARG A 755 -6.43 15.80 -14.38
C ARG A 755 -6.58 16.82 -15.52
N ALA A 756 -5.88 16.60 -16.65
CA ALA A 756 -6.03 17.44 -17.84
C ALA A 756 -7.38 17.24 -18.55
N ALA A 757 -7.98 16.06 -18.46
CA ALA A 757 -9.34 15.81 -18.95
C ALA A 757 -10.36 16.51 -18.04
N LEU A 758 -10.22 16.38 -16.72
CA LEU A 758 -11.03 17.06 -15.71
C LEU A 758 -11.04 18.59 -15.90
N SER A 759 -9.89 19.21 -16.18
CA SER A 759 -9.81 20.66 -16.39
C SER A 759 -10.49 21.16 -17.68
N ARG A 760 -10.86 20.25 -18.60
CA ARG A 760 -11.45 20.56 -19.92
C ARG A 760 -12.93 20.21 -20.02
N GLN A 761 -13.56 19.80 -18.93
CA GLN A 761 -14.97 19.42 -18.92
C GLN A 761 -15.67 19.99 -17.68
N SER A 762 -16.99 20.11 -17.74
CA SER A 762 -17.81 20.74 -16.70
C SER A 762 -18.67 19.78 -15.88
N ARG A 763 -18.75 18.50 -16.27
CA ARG A 763 -19.50 17.46 -15.57
C ARG A 763 -18.84 17.03 -14.27
N TYR A 764 -17.60 16.55 -14.29
CA TYR A 764 -16.90 16.15 -13.06
C TYR A 764 -15.92 17.23 -12.60
N GLN A 765 -15.99 17.62 -11.34
CA GLN A 765 -15.08 18.58 -10.75
C GLN A 765 -14.40 17.96 -9.53
N LEU A 766 -13.06 17.94 -9.51
CA LEU A 766 -12.33 17.56 -8.31
C LEU A 766 -12.43 18.69 -7.29
N THR A 767 -12.93 18.37 -6.10
CA THR A 767 -13.10 19.29 -4.98
C THR A 767 -12.33 18.78 -3.75
N PRO A 768 -12.15 19.61 -2.71
CA PRO A 768 -11.59 19.13 -1.44
C PRO A 768 -12.38 18.00 -0.78
N LEU A 769 -13.65 17.79 -1.13
CA LEU A 769 -14.50 16.72 -0.59
C LEU A 769 -14.48 15.43 -1.41
N GLY A 770 -14.03 15.49 -2.67
CA GLY A 770 -14.06 14.36 -3.60
C GLY A 770 -14.36 14.80 -5.02
N LEU A 771 -14.70 13.83 -5.88
CA LEU A 771 -15.21 14.13 -7.21
C LEU A 771 -16.67 14.55 -7.10
N LEU A 772 -17.00 15.75 -7.58
CA LEU A 772 -18.38 16.24 -7.71
C LEU A 772 -18.87 15.97 -9.13
N ASP A 773 -20.03 15.34 -9.30
CA ASP A 773 -20.75 15.34 -10.57
C ASP A 773 -21.70 16.54 -10.61
N ASN A 774 -21.29 17.63 -11.28
CA ASN A 774 -22.05 18.87 -11.44
C ASN A 774 -23.41 18.68 -12.14
N SER A 775 -23.63 17.57 -12.85
CA SER A 775 -24.95 17.29 -13.44
C SER A 775 -25.99 16.88 -12.39
N THR A 776 -25.53 16.29 -11.29
CA THR A 776 -26.39 15.84 -10.18
C THR A 776 -26.25 16.74 -8.94
N GLY A 777 -25.12 17.44 -8.81
CA GLY A 777 -24.72 18.16 -7.61
C GLY A 777 -24.26 17.25 -6.48
N HIS A 778 -24.06 15.95 -6.76
CA HIS A 778 -23.64 14.96 -5.79
C HIS A 778 -22.16 14.57 -5.93
N LEU A 779 -21.53 14.25 -4.80
CA LEU A 779 -20.22 13.62 -4.79
C LEU A 779 -20.31 12.19 -5.33
N VAL A 780 -19.20 11.69 -5.86
CA VAL A 780 -18.97 10.30 -6.22
C VAL A 780 -18.54 9.55 -4.95
N ARG A 781 -19.28 8.49 -4.59
CA ARG A 781 -19.37 8.00 -3.20
C ARG A 781 -18.91 6.57 -2.96
N ASP A 782 -18.88 5.77 -4.02
CA ASP A 782 -18.51 4.36 -3.94
C ASP A 782 -17.62 3.94 -5.09
N GLU A 783 -16.99 2.77 -4.95
CA GLU A 783 -16.07 2.24 -5.94
C GLU A 783 -16.70 2.06 -7.33
N GLY A 784 -18.00 1.76 -7.39
CA GLY A 784 -18.74 1.65 -8.65
C GLY A 784 -18.91 3.00 -9.32
N GLU A 785 -19.35 4.02 -8.56
CA GLU A 785 -19.45 5.40 -9.03
C GLU A 785 -18.06 5.96 -9.41
N ILE A 786 -17.00 5.68 -8.63
CA ILE A 786 -15.63 6.10 -8.92
C ILE A 786 -15.14 5.45 -10.22
N ALA A 787 -15.32 4.14 -10.39
CA ALA A 787 -14.94 3.45 -11.60
C ALA A 787 -15.67 3.99 -12.83
N ALA A 788 -16.98 4.26 -12.71
CA ALA A 788 -17.78 4.85 -13.79
C ALA A 788 -17.30 6.27 -14.14
N ALA A 789 -17.04 7.10 -13.13
CA ALA A 789 -16.56 8.47 -13.32
C ALA A 789 -15.16 8.49 -13.94
N LEU A 790 -14.23 7.65 -13.46
CA LEU A 790 -12.91 7.48 -14.05
C LEU A 790 -13.00 6.98 -15.50
N GLY A 791 -13.87 6.02 -15.79
CA GLY A 791 -14.13 5.54 -17.15
C GLY A 791 -14.62 6.67 -18.07
N ALA A 792 -15.57 7.47 -17.60
CA ALA A 792 -16.07 8.64 -18.34
C ALA A 792 -14.96 9.67 -18.59
N ILE A 793 -14.16 10.01 -17.58
CA ILE A 793 -13.04 10.94 -17.69
C ILE A 793 -11.99 10.43 -18.69
N ARG A 794 -11.64 9.15 -18.61
CA ARG A 794 -10.63 8.49 -19.47
C ARG A 794 -11.09 8.35 -20.92
N SER A 795 -12.40 8.27 -21.16
CA SER A 795 -12.98 8.19 -22.51
C SER A 795 -12.87 9.49 -23.33
N LEU A 796 -12.58 10.63 -22.68
CA LEU A 796 -12.44 11.90 -23.38
C LEU A 796 -11.19 11.90 -24.28
N PRO A 797 -11.31 12.36 -25.55
CA PRO A 797 -10.21 12.34 -26.50
C PRO A 797 -9.03 13.19 -26.00
N ALA A 798 -7.83 12.63 -26.11
CA ALA A 798 -6.60 13.39 -25.91
C ALA A 798 -6.38 14.29 -27.13
N THR A 799 -6.96 15.49 -27.16
CA THR A 799 -6.59 16.46 -28.19
C THR A 799 -5.17 16.97 -27.95
N THR A 800 -4.36 16.94 -29.01
CA THR A 800 -3.01 17.47 -29.07
C THR A 800 -3.00 18.89 -28.53
N VAL A 801 -2.07 19.18 -27.62
CA VAL A 801 -1.73 20.56 -27.28
C VAL A 801 -1.27 21.21 -28.57
N VAL A 802 -2.13 22.01 -29.19
CA VAL A 802 -1.68 22.97 -30.20
C VAL A 802 -0.81 23.95 -29.42
N SER A 803 0.51 23.81 -29.58
CA SER A 803 1.44 24.85 -29.18
C SER A 803 0.98 26.14 -29.85
N THR A 804 0.43 27.07 -29.09
CA THR A 804 0.32 28.46 -29.53
C THR A 804 1.71 28.89 -29.96
N PRO A 805 1.91 29.35 -31.22
CA PRO A 805 3.22 29.80 -31.65
C PRO A 805 3.66 30.92 -30.72
N ALA A 806 4.90 30.83 -30.25
CA ALA A 806 5.50 31.85 -29.40
C ALA A 806 5.28 33.22 -30.03
N ALA A 807 4.70 34.14 -29.25
CA ALA A 807 4.64 35.54 -29.64
C ALA A 807 6.07 36.00 -29.96
N GLY A 808 6.31 36.40 -31.21
CA GLY A 808 7.60 36.93 -31.63
C GLY A 808 7.99 38.15 -30.78
N PRO A 809 9.29 38.47 -30.72
CA PRO A 809 9.76 39.62 -29.94
C PRO A 809 9.12 40.90 -30.47
N THR A 810 8.42 41.61 -29.59
CA THR A 810 8.00 43.00 -29.81
C THR A 810 9.26 43.86 -29.95
N PRO A 811 9.36 44.73 -30.97
CA PRO A 811 10.54 45.56 -31.15
C PRO A 811 10.53 46.71 -30.16
N THR A 812 11.58 46.80 -29.33
CA THR A 812 12.44 47.99 -29.12
C THR A 812 13.62 47.58 -28.25
#